data_AF-A0A1Q9BVF7-F1
#
_entry.id   AF-A0A1Q9BVF7-F1
#
_cell.length_a   1.000
_cell.length_b   1.000
_cell.length_c   1.000
_cell.angle_alpha   90.00
_cell.angle_beta   90.00
_cell.angle_gamma   90.00
#
_symmetry.space_group_name_H-M   'P 1'
#
loop_
_entity.id
_entity.type
_entity.pdbx_description
1 polymer ?
#
loop_
_entity_poly.entity_id
_entity_poly.type
_entity_poly.pdbx_seq_one_letter_code
_entity_poly.pdbx_strand_id
1 'polypeptide(L)'
;MAPQVKDNSAAKAKATGLAKKAAADSSLAILGPMFDPNAEYKAKLQECIKIIEGHRVFGKNIRTMDPLPLEQGFMAPYDALVCEEKKRKKETYLCGINALWADPMRSPSPRVPIMDSAVEDMAKVFMKDGPVDMAKVFMKDGPVIQQDERMDLAFPSNPMTPSDEAVRCSPEEPQHALIFAISQRIEEKADEKELKAWKRLVLSFPGCFLALEGEEAIYFHLTNSRLKPATRAKAVTHKTLQLIFDIMEFKRMMEAPGKPLSNADIAALYASKLNTEAEDKKQSRTSPSTIEAALNVANNILKHASLRDLILRCERRWLQESPFQGIYKLQELSKACKHSVSRMLWVMSLTELRVLAGHMASSDFTVRNFNQRGSKQWVDLFLKQLEMKNWLLTTCLDGKNLPAEIKLKVREIFKSPTSYVEQLRPISEAANVDLSWQAAWPSSALSFIELVEQASFNLQGGDDHMVRLGLKNAKAAHEIIQEYSPFKETLQAVDEHLESEMKAAREKLSAAVVVADDDADPGSGGQGAASSAMGAPTKTMSVQLHLFFFIPDWIPGDVVQESEEMMQSAESDETVRQQQHVQRLMKSYIVLEVEEGKTVTELAASLAKHAAVKVEGGADGRGGNVLIAFDVNTYGEALTAPHVRRAPLPMAMLQKLFQSVEIARHGTNTGEVSEGEVYAVLNGGRIDNSCFSKLLGTGPGVGKKAAKKVDTKCRSIMVTLTEASVKQRKVRVAQNRVAKVRCSQQLLLWYNPSTHMPVKTHKHFADSTSASDVLGPFALEAWNKLPSLTVEEKKAWWGKRRVAVGG
;
A
#
# COMPACT_ATOMS: atom_id res chain seq x y z
N MET A 1 19.66 -22.53 -2.75
CA MET A 1 19.48 -21.22 -3.39
C MET A 1 19.95 -20.14 -2.44
N ALA A 2 21.13 -19.56 -2.69
CA ALA A 2 21.67 -18.46 -1.88
C ALA A 2 20.94 -17.15 -2.19
N PRO A 3 20.72 -16.24 -1.21
CA PRO A 3 20.09 -14.96 -1.48
C PRO A 3 21.05 -14.03 -2.22
N GLN A 4 20.58 -13.46 -3.33
CA GLN A 4 21.30 -12.44 -4.09
C GLN A 4 21.49 -11.18 -3.24
N VAL A 5 22.76 -10.80 -3.05
CA VAL A 5 23.16 -9.51 -2.45
C VAL A 5 22.77 -8.41 -3.45
N LYS A 6 21.85 -7.53 -3.05
CA LYS A 6 21.50 -6.33 -3.83
C LYS A 6 22.66 -5.34 -3.81
N ASP A 7 23.04 -4.89 -4.99
CA ASP A 7 24.14 -3.96 -5.23
C ASP A 7 23.83 -2.56 -4.67
N ASN A 8 24.58 -2.14 -3.65
CA ASN A 8 24.39 -0.89 -2.88
C ASN A 8 25.13 0.31 -3.50
N SER A 9 25.20 0.40 -4.83
CA SER A 9 25.93 1.47 -5.53
C SER A 9 25.29 2.85 -5.36
N ALA A 10 23.96 2.92 -5.25
CA ALA A 10 23.22 4.18 -5.05
C ALA A 10 23.42 4.81 -3.66
N ALA A 11 23.64 4.00 -2.62
CA ALA A 11 23.93 4.49 -1.27
C ALA A 11 25.32 5.15 -1.18
N LYS A 12 26.31 4.61 -1.91
CA LYS A 12 27.68 5.13 -1.97
C LYS A 12 27.77 6.51 -2.64
N ALA A 13 26.96 6.77 -3.67
CA ALA A 13 26.91 8.06 -4.36
C ALA A 13 26.23 9.17 -3.51
N LYS A 14 25.21 8.82 -2.72
CA LYS A 14 24.56 9.76 -1.78
C LYS A 14 25.47 10.12 -0.59
N ALA A 15 26.26 9.16 -0.10
CA ALA A 15 27.22 9.38 0.99
C ALA A 15 28.37 10.34 0.59
N THR A 16 28.85 10.27 -0.65
CA THR A 16 29.90 11.17 -1.16
C THR A 16 29.41 12.61 -1.36
N GLY A 17 28.13 12.80 -1.70
CA GLY A 17 27.50 14.13 -1.76
C GLY A 17 27.28 14.77 -0.38
N LEU A 18 26.92 13.97 0.64
CA LEU A 18 26.74 14.43 2.03
C LEU A 18 28.08 14.77 2.70
N ALA A 19 29.15 14.02 2.43
CA ALA A 19 30.49 14.30 2.96
C ALA A 19 31.04 15.67 2.48
N LYS A 20 30.74 16.07 1.23
CA LYS A 20 31.11 17.40 0.71
C LYS A 20 30.32 18.55 1.34
N LYS A 21 29.13 18.29 1.88
CA LYS A 21 28.28 19.31 2.53
C LYS A 21 28.57 19.44 4.04
N ALA A 22 28.99 18.35 4.69
CA ALA A 22 29.41 18.36 6.10
C ALA A 22 30.72 19.13 6.33
N ALA A 23 31.59 19.24 5.33
CA ALA A 23 32.82 20.04 5.42
C ALA A 23 32.58 21.56 5.58
N ALA A 24 31.36 22.04 5.37
CA ALA A 24 30.99 23.46 5.46
C ALA A 24 30.24 23.84 6.75
N ASP A 25 29.92 22.89 7.63
CA ASP A 25 29.12 23.14 8.84
C ASP A 25 29.97 22.92 10.09
N SER A 26 30.72 23.96 10.49
CA SER A 26 31.59 23.97 11.68
C SER A 26 30.81 24.18 12.99
N SER A 27 29.56 23.70 13.06
CA SER A 27 28.67 23.86 14.23
C SER A 27 28.96 22.88 15.37
N LEU A 28 29.86 21.91 15.18
CA LEU A 28 30.33 21.00 16.24
C LEU A 28 31.35 21.64 17.21
N ALA A 29 31.74 22.90 17.00
CA ALA A 29 32.68 23.64 17.86
C ALA A 29 32.08 24.14 19.19
N ILE A 30 30.83 23.77 19.53
CA ILE A 30 30.09 24.30 20.69
C ILE A 30 30.54 23.70 22.03
N LEU A 31 31.20 22.54 22.04
CA LEU A 31 31.78 22.00 23.26
C LEU A 31 33.22 22.51 23.37
N GLY A 32 33.49 23.32 24.41
CA GLY A 32 34.82 23.82 24.78
C GLY A 32 35.82 22.68 25.11
N PRO A 33 36.89 22.90 25.90
CA PRO A 33 37.88 21.84 26.18
C PRO A 33 37.16 20.53 26.52
N MET A 34 37.45 19.54 25.67
CA MET A 34 36.70 18.31 25.40
C MET A 34 35.98 17.75 26.65
N PHE A 35 34.71 18.09 26.84
CA PHE A 35 33.89 17.58 27.95
C PHE A 35 33.84 16.04 27.89
N ASP A 36 34.43 15.37 28.88
CA ASP A 36 34.27 13.92 29.08
C ASP A 36 33.08 13.70 30.03
N PRO A 37 31.91 13.29 29.53
CA PRO A 37 30.74 13.05 30.37
C PRO A 37 30.95 11.92 31.37
N ASN A 38 32.01 11.12 31.21
CA ASN A 38 32.27 9.93 32.02
C ASN A 38 33.39 10.16 33.06
N ALA A 39 33.89 11.39 33.24
CA ALA A 39 35.03 11.65 34.14
C ALA A 39 34.74 11.24 35.59
N GLU A 40 33.59 11.64 36.15
CA GLU A 40 33.16 11.27 37.51
C GLU A 40 32.90 9.77 37.62
N TYR A 41 32.21 9.19 36.64
CA TYR A 41 31.94 7.76 36.58
C TYR A 41 33.22 6.92 36.55
N LYS A 42 34.20 7.31 35.73
CA LYS A 42 35.53 6.69 35.65
C LYS A 42 36.27 6.76 36.98
N ALA A 43 36.18 7.87 37.71
CA ALA A 43 36.78 7.99 39.04
C ALA A 43 36.17 6.97 40.04
N LYS A 44 34.83 6.80 40.02
CA LYS A 44 34.12 5.79 40.82
C LYS A 44 34.54 4.37 40.44
N LEU A 45 34.57 4.05 39.14
CA LEU A 45 35.01 2.73 38.64
C LEU A 45 36.46 2.43 39.03
N GLN A 46 37.36 3.41 38.91
CA GLN A 46 38.75 3.26 39.29
C GLN A 46 38.91 2.95 40.79
N GLU A 47 38.07 3.54 41.65
CA GLU A 47 38.08 3.24 43.08
C GLU A 47 37.61 1.81 43.37
N CYS A 48 36.51 1.36 42.74
CA CYS A 48 36.07 -0.03 42.82
C CYS A 48 37.16 -1.02 42.41
N ILE A 49 37.91 -0.72 41.34
CA ILE A 49 39.00 -1.58 40.90
C ILE A 49 40.14 -1.62 41.94
N LYS A 50 40.50 -0.49 42.55
CA LYS A 50 41.51 -0.47 43.63
C LYS A 50 41.07 -1.31 44.83
N ILE A 51 39.79 -1.26 45.21
CA ILE A 51 39.23 -2.08 46.29
C ILE A 51 39.42 -3.57 45.99
N ILE A 52 39.12 -3.99 44.76
CA ILE A 52 39.29 -5.38 44.32
C ILE A 52 40.77 -5.79 44.34
N GLU A 53 41.66 -5.01 43.71
CA GLU A 53 43.10 -5.30 43.64
C GLU A 53 43.79 -5.29 45.01
N GLY A 54 43.30 -4.46 45.93
CA GLY A 54 43.79 -4.36 47.31
C GLY A 54 43.34 -5.52 48.21
N HIS A 55 42.29 -6.25 47.83
CA HIS A 55 41.75 -7.32 48.64
C HIS A 55 42.55 -8.63 48.50
N ARG A 56 42.83 -9.28 49.65
CA ARG A 56 43.70 -10.48 49.74
C ARG A 56 43.30 -11.65 48.85
N VAL A 57 42.00 -11.79 48.56
CA VAL A 57 41.47 -12.90 47.75
C VAL A 57 41.80 -12.71 46.27
N PHE A 58 41.66 -11.49 45.74
CA PHE A 58 41.86 -11.20 44.32
C PHE A 58 43.34 -10.98 44.01
N GLY A 59 44.02 -10.14 44.81
CA GLY A 59 45.43 -9.81 44.66
C GLY A 59 45.70 -8.74 43.58
N LYS A 60 46.88 -8.09 43.66
CA LYS A 60 47.28 -7.00 42.76
C LYS A 60 47.43 -7.43 41.29
N ASN A 61 47.65 -8.72 41.05
CA ASN A 61 47.85 -9.29 39.72
C ASN A 61 46.55 -9.82 39.09
N ILE A 62 45.37 -9.56 39.67
CA ILE A 62 44.10 -10.11 39.17
C ILE A 62 43.85 -9.83 37.68
N ARG A 63 44.34 -8.70 37.15
CA ARG A 63 44.21 -8.34 35.72
C ARG A 63 45.05 -9.19 34.78
N THR A 64 46.17 -9.73 35.26
CA THR A 64 47.11 -10.53 34.45
C THR A 64 47.02 -12.02 34.75
N MET A 65 46.10 -12.43 35.63
CA MET A 65 45.84 -13.84 35.88
C MET A 65 45.21 -14.51 34.65
N ASP A 66 45.65 -15.73 34.38
CA ASP A 66 45.08 -16.59 33.34
C ASP A 66 43.66 -17.05 33.70
N PRO A 67 42.83 -17.41 32.71
CA PRO A 67 41.52 -17.96 32.97
C PRO A 67 41.62 -19.31 33.66
N LEU A 68 40.63 -19.63 34.48
CA LEU A 68 40.63 -20.89 35.22
C LEU A 68 40.43 -22.08 34.26
N PRO A 69 41.10 -23.22 34.51
CA PRO A 69 40.87 -24.45 33.77
C PRO A 69 39.46 -24.98 34.05
N LEU A 70 38.91 -25.82 33.17
CA LEU A 70 37.51 -26.24 33.20
C LEU A 70 37.09 -26.88 34.55
N GLU A 71 38.00 -27.57 35.24
CA GLU A 71 37.75 -28.20 36.53
C GLU A 71 37.48 -27.17 37.64
N GLN A 72 38.06 -25.98 37.50
CA GLN A 72 37.96 -24.88 38.46
C GLN A 72 37.10 -23.73 37.95
N GLY A 73 36.87 -23.63 36.65
CA GLY A 73 36.08 -22.62 35.97
C GLY A 73 34.67 -23.09 35.64
N PHE A 74 34.04 -22.39 34.71
CA PHE A 74 32.72 -22.66 34.14
C PHE A 74 32.80 -22.98 32.65
N MET A 75 33.89 -22.59 31.99
CA MET A 75 34.12 -22.77 30.56
C MET A 75 35.55 -23.23 30.30
N ALA A 76 35.79 -23.81 29.12
CA ALA A 76 37.15 -24.11 28.69
C ALA A 76 37.95 -22.80 28.59
N PRO A 77 39.15 -22.71 29.20
CA PRO A 77 39.93 -21.48 29.21
C PRO A 77 40.38 -21.09 27.80
N TYR A 78 40.77 -19.83 27.65
CA TYR A 78 41.40 -19.33 26.43
C TYR A 78 42.61 -20.19 26.03
N ASP A 79 42.65 -20.58 24.76
CA ASP A 79 43.74 -21.30 24.10
C ASP A 79 44.24 -20.46 22.91
N ALA A 80 45.53 -20.11 22.95
CA ALA A 80 46.17 -19.27 21.95
C ALA A 80 46.18 -19.91 20.56
N LEU A 81 46.37 -21.24 20.46
CA LEU A 81 46.41 -21.96 19.18
C LEU A 81 45.03 -22.01 18.55
N VAL A 82 44.00 -22.28 19.36
CA VAL A 82 42.60 -22.24 18.90
C VAL A 82 42.21 -20.83 18.49
N CYS A 83 42.62 -19.81 19.26
CA CYS A 83 42.38 -18.41 18.93
C CYS A 83 43.01 -18.03 17.59
N GLU A 84 44.27 -18.38 17.34
CA GLU A 84 44.97 -18.12 16.08
C GLU A 84 44.30 -18.83 14.91
N GLU A 85 43.92 -20.10 15.08
CA GLU A 85 43.20 -20.86 14.07
C GLU A 85 41.88 -20.20 13.69
N LYS A 86 41.08 -19.79 14.69
CA LYS A 86 39.79 -19.12 14.51
C LYS A 86 39.95 -17.74 13.89
N LYS A 87 40.95 -16.96 14.32
CA LYS A 87 41.31 -15.67 13.72
C LYS A 87 41.62 -15.82 12.23
N ARG A 88 42.46 -16.80 11.86
CA ARG A 88 42.82 -17.09 10.47
C ARG A 88 41.61 -17.47 9.61
N LYS A 89 40.67 -18.22 10.19
CA LYS A 89 39.41 -18.61 9.54
C LYS A 89 38.34 -17.50 9.56
N LYS A 90 38.61 -16.36 10.23
CA LYS A 90 37.62 -15.30 10.53
C LYS A 90 36.36 -15.85 11.21
N GLU A 91 36.53 -16.87 12.04
CA GLU A 91 35.48 -17.49 12.84
C GLU A 91 35.45 -16.90 14.25
N THR A 92 34.30 -16.99 14.92
CA THR A 92 34.17 -16.60 16.34
C THR A 92 34.79 -17.64 17.25
N TYR A 93 35.49 -17.20 18.31
CA TYR A 93 36.05 -18.09 19.33
C TYR A 93 35.45 -17.82 20.70
N LEU A 94 34.65 -18.77 21.20
CA LEU A 94 34.01 -18.72 22.51
C LEU A 94 34.85 -19.50 23.54
N CYS A 95 35.22 -18.86 24.65
CA CYS A 95 36.02 -19.46 25.72
C CYS A 95 35.80 -18.74 27.06
N GLY A 96 36.32 -19.32 28.15
CA GLY A 96 36.46 -18.66 29.44
C GLY A 96 37.64 -17.70 29.41
N ILE A 97 37.40 -16.45 29.80
CA ILE A 97 38.40 -15.39 29.87
C ILE A 97 38.47 -14.81 31.29
N ASN A 98 39.50 -14.02 31.53
CA ASN A 98 39.51 -13.09 32.64
C ASN A 98 38.74 -11.82 32.24
N ALA A 99 37.65 -11.53 32.96
CA ALA A 99 36.83 -10.35 32.71
C ALA A 99 37.59 -9.03 32.81
N LEU A 100 38.77 -9.00 33.44
CA LEU A 100 39.61 -7.81 33.60
C LEU A 100 40.76 -7.70 32.58
N TRP A 101 40.85 -8.62 31.60
CA TRP A 101 41.81 -8.51 30.50
C TRP A 101 41.56 -7.26 29.64
N ALA A 102 40.31 -7.00 29.28
CA ALA A 102 39.97 -5.76 28.60
C ALA A 102 39.93 -4.62 29.63
N ASP A 103 40.72 -3.58 29.41
CA ASP A 103 40.77 -2.42 30.30
C ASP A 103 39.35 -1.85 30.57
N PRO A 104 38.86 -1.90 31.82
CA PRO A 104 37.55 -1.34 32.16
C PRO A 104 37.46 0.17 31.90
N MET A 105 38.59 0.87 31.91
CA MET A 105 38.66 2.33 31.73
C MET A 105 38.63 2.74 30.25
N ARG A 106 39.01 1.83 29.35
CA ARG A 106 38.91 2.03 27.90
C ARG A 106 37.49 1.79 27.44
N SER A 107 36.83 2.82 26.92
CA SER A 107 35.49 2.72 26.31
C SER A 107 35.62 2.74 24.78
N PRO A 108 34.93 1.85 24.03
CA PRO A 108 34.84 1.94 22.57
C PRO A 108 33.96 3.11 22.10
N SER A 109 33.22 3.75 23.01
CA SER A 109 32.41 4.94 22.77
C SER A 109 32.68 6.03 23.83
N PRO A 110 33.92 6.58 23.90
CA PRO A 110 34.41 7.33 25.06
C PRO A 110 33.65 8.63 25.38
N ARG A 111 32.90 9.17 24.42
CA ARG A 111 32.10 10.40 24.56
C ARG A 111 30.60 10.14 24.73
N VAL A 112 30.18 8.88 24.81
CA VAL A 112 28.81 8.51 25.11
C VAL A 112 28.69 8.38 26.63
N PRO A 113 27.77 9.11 27.29
CA PRO A 113 27.58 8.99 28.73
C PRO A 113 27.17 7.57 29.13
N ILE A 114 27.87 7.01 30.11
CA ILE A 114 27.48 5.76 30.80
C ILE A 114 26.55 6.15 31.95
N MET A 115 25.40 5.49 32.05
CA MET A 115 24.40 5.82 33.07
C MET A 115 24.64 4.97 34.33
N ASP A 116 25.10 5.59 35.42
CA ASP A 116 25.34 4.95 36.71
C ASP A 116 24.17 4.06 37.16
N SER A 117 22.95 4.57 37.07
CA SER A 117 21.75 3.85 37.49
C SER A 117 21.52 2.56 36.72
N ALA A 118 21.85 2.53 35.41
CA ALA A 118 21.72 1.33 34.60
C ALA A 118 22.76 0.26 34.99
N VAL A 119 23.98 0.69 35.32
CA VAL A 119 25.05 -0.20 35.80
C VAL A 119 24.72 -0.74 37.18
N GLU A 120 24.20 0.10 38.08
CA GLU A 120 23.75 -0.30 39.41
C GLU A 120 22.57 -1.27 39.36
N ASP A 121 21.59 -1.04 38.48
CA ASP A 121 20.48 -1.97 38.29
C ASP A 121 20.96 -3.32 37.75
N MET A 122 21.94 -3.34 36.85
CA MET A 122 22.57 -4.57 36.39
C MET A 122 23.40 -5.25 37.48
N ALA A 123 24.11 -4.49 38.32
CA ALA A 123 24.86 -5.03 39.46
C ALA A 123 23.92 -5.71 40.48
N LYS A 124 22.71 -5.18 40.70
CA LYS A 124 21.69 -5.82 41.54
C LYS A 124 21.29 -7.20 41.00
N VAL A 125 21.22 -7.38 39.68
CA VAL A 125 20.96 -8.70 39.07
C VAL A 125 22.09 -9.67 39.41
N PHE A 126 23.35 -9.26 39.20
CA PHE A 126 24.52 -10.07 39.58
C PHE A 126 24.52 -10.44 41.08
N MET A 127 24.09 -9.53 41.96
CA MET A 127 24.02 -9.78 43.40
C MET A 127 22.85 -10.68 43.81
N LYS A 128 21.69 -10.57 43.14
CA LYS A 128 20.49 -11.36 43.43
C LYS A 128 20.69 -12.85 43.10
N ASP A 129 21.30 -13.14 41.97
CA ASP A 129 21.61 -14.51 41.55
C ASP A 129 22.90 -15.01 42.22
N GLY A 130 23.81 -14.11 42.59
CA GLY A 130 25.09 -14.45 43.21
C GLY A 130 26.04 -15.22 42.27
N PRO A 131 27.31 -15.41 42.65
CA PRO A 131 28.32 -15.99 41.76
C PRO A 131 28.07 -17.48 41.45
N VAL A 132 27.33 -18.19 42.29
CA VAL A 132 27.07 -19.63 42.16
C VAL A 132 25.86 -19.92 41.27
N ASP A 133 24.78 -19.13 41.32
CA ASP A 133 23.65 -19.35 40.41
C ASP A 133 23.91 -18.71 39.03
N MET A 134 24.67 -17.61 38.94
CA MET A 134 25.18 -17.11 37.66
C MET A 134 26.00 -18.18 36.91
N ALA A 135 26.85 -18.92 37.63
CA ALA A 135 27.57 -20.07 37.07
C ALA A 135 26.64 -21.16 36.51
N LYS A 136 25.50 -21.38 37.16
CA LYS A 136 24.49 -22.33 36.67
C LYS A 136 23.79 -21.77 35.44
N VAL A 137 23.50 -20.47 35.38
CA VAL A 137 22.92 -19.80 34.18
C VAL A 137 23.84 -19.99 32.97
N PHE A 138 25.15 -19.78 33.12
CA PHE A 138 26.11 -20.00 32.02
C PHE A 138 26.21 -21.46 31.54
N MET A 139 25.80 -22.43 32.36
CA MET A 139 25.92 -23.87 32.06
C MET A 139 24.59 -24.57 31.74
N LYS A 140 23.42 -23.97 32.03
CA LYS A 140 22.14 -24.70 32.10
C LYS A 140 21.58 -25.16 30.74
N ASP A 141 21.91 -24.50 29.64
CA ASP A 141 21.20 -24.67 28.36
C ASP A 141 22.07 -25.16 27.18
N GLY A 142 23.23 -25.78 27.43
CA GLY A 142 24.15 -26.20 26.36
C GLY A 142 24.89 -25.01 25.72
N PRO A 143 25.54 -25.16 24.55
CA PRO A 143 26.49 -24.18 23.99
C PRO A 143 25.81 -22.91 23.40
N VAL A 144 24.68 -22.50 23.96
CA VAL A 144 24.00 -21.24 23.63
C VAL A 144 24.09 -20.32 24.84
N ILE A 145 25.31 -19.90 25.17
CA ILE A 145 25.48 -18.68 25.98
C ILE A 145 24.80 -17.57 25.19
N GLN A 146 23.75 -16.96 25.75
CA GLN A 146 23.05 -15.88 25.07
C GLN A 146 24.06 -14.76 24.78
N GLN A 147 24.01 -14.17 23.57
CA GLN A 147 24.93 -13.10 23.16
C GLN A 147 24.98 -11.93 24.16
N ASP A 148 23.94 -11.80 24.97
CA ASP A 148 23.72 -10.69 25.89
C ASP A 148 24.46 -10.85 27.24
N GLU A 149 25.04 -12.03 27.53
CA GLU A 149 25.66 -12.37 28.83
C GLU A 149 27.18 -12.62 28.74
N ARG A 150 27.80 -12.34 27.59
CA ARG A 150 29.23 -12.56 27.35
C ARG A 150 29.95 -11.26 27.01
N MET A 151 31.26 -11.24 27.22
CA MET A 151 32.11 -10.14 26.78
C MET A 151 32.65 -10.43 25.37
N ASP A 152 32.30 -9.58 24.41
CA ASP A 152 32.87 -9.67 23.07
C ASP A 152 34.20 -8.90 23.02
N LEU A 153 35.24 -9.51 22.45
CA LEU A 153 36.59 -8.97 22.31
C LEU A 153 37.03 -8.99 20.84
N ALA A 154 37.84 -8.01 20.42
CA ALA A 154 38.55 -8.11 19.15
C ALA A 154 39.69 -9.14 19.28
N PHE A 155 40.00 -9.87 18.21
CA PHE A 155 41.18 -10.73 18.19
C PHE A 155 42.45 -9.92 18.50
N PRO A 156 43.28 -10.35 19.47
CA PRO A 156 44.55 -9.67 19.75
C PRO A 156 45.48 -9.79 18.54
N SER A 157 46.40 -8.86 18.38
CA SER A 157 47.45 -8.95 17.35
C SER A 157 48.35 -10.15 17.66
N ASN A 158 48.71 -10.32 18.93
CA ASN A 158 49.44 -11.48 19.45
C ASN A 158 48.56 -12.40 20.33
N PRO A 159 48.17 -13.60 19.84
CA PRO A 159 47.39 -14.57 20.62
C PRO A 159 48.10 -15.11 21.88
N MET A 160 49.43 -14.99 21.97
CA MET A 160 50.18 -15.48 23.13
C MET A 160 50.12 -14.55 24.35
N THR A 161 49.72 -13.28 24.15
CA THR A 161 49.62 -12.26 25.21
C THR A 161 48.28 -11.54 25.12
N PRO A 162 47.15 -12.24 25.27
CA PRO A 162 45.82 -11.67 25.04
C PRO A 162 45.46 -10.60 26.08
N SER A 163 46.02 -10.66 27.30
CA SER A 163 45.74 -9.71 28.39
C SER A 163 46.14 -8.27 28.05
N ASP A 164 47.21 -8.10 27.28
CA ASP A 164 47.83 -6.78 27.05
C ASP A 164 47.18 -6.04 25.87
N GLU A 165 46.49 -6.78 25.00
CA GLU A 165 45.90 -6.29 23.76
C GLU A 165 44.38 -6.49 23.67
N ALA A 166 43.73 -7.04 24.70
CA ALA A 166 42.29 -7.29 24.68
C ALA A 166 41.51 -5.97 24.53
N VAL A 167 40.82 -5.83 23.40
CA VAL A 167 39.93 -4.68 23.15
C VAL A 167 38.49 -5.14 23.26
N ARG A 168 37.74 -4.56 24.20
CA ARG A 168 36.29 -4.81 24.35
C ARG A 168 35.52 -4.30 23.13
N CYS A 169 34.56 -5.09 22.67
CA CYS A 169 33.64 -4.77 21.59
C CYS A 169 32.16 -4.88 22.01
N SER A 170 31.88 -5.45 23.18
CA SER A 170 30.56 -5.44 23.82
C SER A 170 30.29 -4.15 24.61
N PRO A 171 29.03 -3.89 25.01
CA PRO A 171 28.69 -2.82 25.94
C PRO A 171 29.54 -2.85 27.22
N GLU A 172 29.77 -1.67 27.79
CA GLU A 172 30.59 -1.47 28.99
C GLU A 172 29.88 -1.91 30.28
N GLU A 173 28.56 -1.72 30.33
CA GLU A 173 27.74 -1.89 31.52
C GLU A 173 27.88 -3.28 32.18
N PRO A 174 27.92 -4.41 31.45
CA PRO A 174 28.08 -5.73 32.07
C PRO A 174 29.39 -5.91 32.84
N GLN A 175 30.51 -5.44 32.27
CA GLN A 175 31.82 -5.54 32.93
C GLN A 175 31.88 -4.61 34.15
N HIS A 176 31.35 -3.39 34.01
CA HIS A 176 31.32 -2.41 35.09
C HIS A 176 30.39 -2.84 36.23
N ALA A 177 29.24 -3.44 35.91
CA ALA A 177 28.30 -3.99 36.89
C ALA A 177 28.93 -5.13 37.70
N LEU A 178 29.69 -6.01 37.06
CA LEU A 178 30.46 -7.05 37.74
C LEU A 178 31.48 -6.44 38.72
N ILE A 179 32.23 -5.42 38.31
CA ILE A 179 33.21 -4.72 39.15
C ILE A 179 32.51 -4.06 40.35
N PHE A 180 31.38 -3.39 40.13
CA PHE A 180 30.60 -2.73 41.19
C PHE A 180 30.06 -3.75 42.19
N ALA A 181 29.47 -4.85 41.71
CA ALA A 181 28.97 -5.92 42.57
C ALA A 181 30.09 -6.50 43.46
N ILE A 182 31.25 -6.81 42.90
CA ILE A 182 32.38 -7.35 43.68
C ILE A 182 32.89 -6.35 44.70
N SER A 183 33.09 -5.09 44.30
CA SER A 183 33.53 -4.02 45.20
C SER A 183 32.58 -3.87 46.39
N GLN A 184 31.27 -3.81 46.11
CA GLN A 184 30.24 -3.69 47.14
C GLN A 184 30.27 -4.89 48.10
N ARG A 185 30.40 -6.13 47.61
CA ARG A 185 30.49 -7.32 48.47
C ARG A 185 31.75 -7.34 49.34
N ILE A 186 32.87 -6.81 48.85
CA ILE A 186 34.09 -6.63 49.66
C ILE A 186 33.84 -5.62 50.79
N GLU A 187 33.23 -4.48 50.48
CA GLU A 187 32.91 -3.43 51.46
C GLU A 187 31.89 -3.91 52.51
N GLU A 188 30.91 -4.71 52.09
CA GLU A 188 29.94 -5.39 52.96
C GLU A 188 30.54 -6.56 53.75
N LYS A 189 31.85 -6.81 53.60
CA LYS A 189 32.61 -7.87 54.31
C LYS A 189 32.02 -9.26 54.08
N ALA A 190 31.65 -9.57 52.83
CA ALA A 190 31.27 -10.91 52.42
C ALA A 190 32.34 -11.95 52.84
N ASP A 191 31.90 -13.17 53.10
CA ASP A 191 32.82 -14.21 53.55
C ASP A 191 33.83 -14.61 52.47
N GLU A 192 34.94 -15.22 52.88
CA GLU A 192 36.01 -15.56 51.94
C GLU A 192 35.56 -16.60 50.88
N LYS A 193 34.57 -17.43 51.24
CA LYS A 193 34.00 -18.43 50.34
C LYS A 193 33.25 -17.77 49.18
N GLU A 194 32.42 -16.77 49.47
CA GLU A 194 31.70 -15.98 48.48
C GLU A 194 32.67 -15.18 47.61
N LEU A 195 33.66 -14.50 48.21
CA LEU A 195 34.65 -13.73 47.46
C LEU A 195 35.52 -14.61 46.55
N LYS A 196 35.82 -15.85 46.95
CA LYS A 196 36.45 -16.85 46.07
C LYS A 196 35.55 -17.26 44.92
N ALA A 197 34.24 -17.34 45.12
CA ALA A 197 33.28 -17.60 44.04
C ALA A 197 33.20 -16.41 43.06
N TRP A 198 33.24 -15.17 43.55
CA TRP A 198 33.38 -13.98 42.70
C TRP A 198 34.67 -13.97 41.91
N LYS A 199 35.81 -14.31 42.53
CA LYS A 199 37.09 -14.47 41.83
C LYS A 199 37.01 -15.54 40.73
N ARG A 200 36.38 -16.68 41.02
CA ARG A 200 36.14 -17.74 40.04
C ARG A 200 35.33 -17.23 38.85
N LEU A 201 34.31 -16.41 39.10
CA LEU A 201 33.51 -15.77 38.04
C LEU A 201 34.33 -14.81 37.18
N VAL A 202 35.14 -13.95 37.79
CA VAL A 202 36.03 -13.04 37.04
C VAL A 202 36.99 -13.81 36.14
N LEU A 203 37.59 -14.90 36.65
CA LEU A 203 38.60 -15.68 35.92
C LEU A 203 38.02 -16.76 34.99
N SER A 204 36.71 -16.92 34.92
CA SER A 204 36.07 -17.85 34.01
C SER A 204 34.86 -17.20 33.34
N PHE A 205 34.95 -15.90 33.08
CA PHE A 205 33.87 -15.13 32.49
C PHE A 205 33.68 -15.55 31.02
N PRO A 206 32.45 -15.66 30.51
CA PRO A 206 32.23 -15.97 29.11
C PRO A 206 32.77 -14.89 28.17
N GLY A 207 33.73 -15.25 27.32
CA GLY A 207 34.36 -14.36 26.35
C GLY A 207 34.19 -14.86 24.91
N CYS A 208 34.03 -13.93 23.97
CA CYS A 208 33.91 -14.25 22.54
C CYS A 208 34.84 -13.36 21.71
N PHE A 209 35.84 -13.94 21.05
CA PHE A 209 36.73 -13.21 20.15
C PHE A 209 36.15 -13.12 18.74
N LEU A 210 36.18 -11.92 18.18
CA LEU A 210 35.57 -11.55 16.90
C LEU A 210 36.61 -10.98 15.93
N ALA A 211 36.47 -11.33 14.65
CA ALA A 211 37.26 -10.75 13.56
C ALA A 211 36.71 -9.38 13.15
N LEU A 212 37.07 -8.36 13.93
CA LEU A 212 36.74 -6.95 13.66
C LEU A 212 38.01 -6.19 13.27
N GLU A 213 37.98 -5.52 12.12
CA GLU A 213 39.12 -4.79 11.57
C GLU A 213 38.94 -3.28 11.82
N GLY A 214 39.71 -2.72 12.76
CA GLY A 214 39.74 -1.27 13.06
C GLY A 214 38.65 -0.77 14.04
N GLU A 215 38.81 0.47 14.49
CA GLU A 215 37.93 1.08 15.51
C GLU A 215 36.50 1.30 15.00
N GLU A 216 36.31 1.58 13.71
CA GLU A 216 34.98 1.75 13.11
C GLU A 216 34.15 0.45 13.18
N ALA A 217 34.75 -0.69 12.86
CA ALA A 217 34.08 -1.99 12.96
C ALA A 217 33.69 -2.32 14.40
N ILE A 218 34.54 -1.99 15.36
CA ILE A 218 34.26 -2.13 16.79
C ILE A 218 33.09 -1.25 17.21
N TYR A 219 33.08 0.03 16.80
CA TYR A 219 32.01 0.97 17.13
C TYR A 219 30.63 0.51 16.60
N PHE A 220 30.56 0.05 15.34
CA PHE A 220 29.32 -0.45 14.77
C PHE A 220 28.89 -1.79 15.37
N HIS A 221 29.83 -2.68 15.70
CA HIS A 221 29.51 -3.91 16.43
C HIS A 221 28.91 -3.60 17.79
N LEU A 222 29.54 -2.72 18.57
CA LEU A 222 29.04 -2.24 19.87
C LEU A 222 27.62 -1.67 19.72
N THR A 223 27.42 -0.76 18.77
CA THR A 223 26.12 -0.12 18.55
C THR A 223 25.04 -1.14 18.18
N ASN A 224 25.35 -2.09 17.32
CA ASN A 224 24.43 -3.17 16.95
C ASN A 224 24.14 -4.09 18.14
N SER A 225 25.14 -4.42 18.95
CA SER A 225 24.96 -5.21 20.18
C SER A 225 24.05 -4.52 21.19
N ARG A 226 24.06 -3.18 21.27
CA ARG A 226 23.09 -2.41 22.08
C ARG A 226 21.66 -2.47 21.53
N LEU A 227 21.48 -2.55 20.21
CA LEU A 227 20.16 -2.53 19.56
C LEU A 227 19.49 -3.92 19.49
N LYS A 228 20.29 -5.00 19.45
CA LYS A 228 19.81 -6.37 19.32
C LYS A 228 18.84 -6.80 20.44
N PRO A 229 19.14 -6.62 21.75
CA PRO A 229 18.24 -7.02 22.83
C PRO A 229 16.88 -6.34 22.72
N ALA A 230 16.85 -5.04 22.46
CA ALA A 230 15.61 -4.28 22.29
C ALA A 230 14.77 -4.80 21.11
N THR A 231 15.42 -5.17 20.00
CA THR A 231 14.76 -5.70 18.81
C THR A 231 14.20 -7.10 19.06
N ARG A 232 14.99 -7.96 19.70
CA ARG A 232 14.58 -9.32 20.09
C ARG A 232 13.42 -9.27 21.08
N ALA A 233 13.52 -8.44 22.12
CA ALA A 233 12.46 -8.21 23.09
C ALA A 233 11.17 -7.78 22.38
N LYS A 234 11.21 -6.76 21.51
CA LYS A 234 10.04 -6.32 20.73
C LYS A 234 9.38 -7.44 19.92
N ALA A 235 10.17 -8.38 19.39
CA ALA A 235 9.66 -9.51 18.61
C ALA A 235 8.96 -10.57 19.48
N VAL A 236 9.52 -10.89 20.66
CA VAL A 236 9.02 -11.98 21.52
C VAL A 236 7.99 -11.54 22.56
N THR A 237 7.92 -10.26 22.93
CA THR A 237 6.92 -9.77 23.89
C THR A 237 5.50 -9.97 23.35
N HIS A 238 4.62 -10.51 24.19
CA HIS A 238 3.20 -10.66 23.86
C HIS A 238 2.59 -9.32 23.41
N LYS A 239 1.87 -9.36 22.29
CA LYS A 239 1.09 -8.24 21.77
C LYS A 239 -0.27 -8.15 22.48
N THR A 240 -1.05 -7.11 22.19
CA THR A 240 -2.28 -6.81 22.93
C THR A 240 -3.25 -7.97 22.93
N LEU A 241 -3.56 -8.55 21.77
CA LEU A 241 -4.44 -9.71 21.72
C LEU A 241 -3.86 -10.93 22.44
N GLN A 242 -2.56 -11.19 22.27
CA GLN A 242 -1.89 -12.30 22.95
C GLN A 242 -1.97 -12.17 24.48
N LEU A 243 -1.77 -10.96 25.01
CA LEU A 243 -1.93 -10.68 26.45
C LEU A 243 -3.37 -10.91 26.92
N ILE A 244 -4.37 -10.48 26.14
CA ILE A 244 -5.78 -10.69 26.51
C ILE A 244 -6.11 -12.19 26.53
N PHE A 245 -5.72 -12.95 25.50
CA PHE A 245 -5.95 -14.39 25.45
C PHE A 245 -5.20 -15.14 26.56
N ASP A 246 -3.96 -14.76 26.86
CA ASP A 246 -3.16 -15.29 27.97
C ASP A 246 -3.87 -15.09 29.32
N ILE A 247 -4.35 -13.87 29.59
CA ILE A 247 -5.13 -13.56 30.81
C ILE A 247 -6.42 -14.38 30.87
N MET A 248 -7.17 -14.47 29.77
CA MET A 248 -8.41 -15.23 29.71
C MET A 248 -8.18 -16.72 29.97
N GLU A 249 -7.19 -17.30 29.31
CA GLU A 249 -6.89 -18.72 29.40
C GLU A 249 -6.34 -19.07 30.79
N PHE A 250 -5.45 -18.23 31.34
CA PHE A 250 -4.96 -18.41 32.70
C PHE A 250 -6.08 -18.35 33.74
N LYS A 251 -7.01 -17.39 33.63
CA LYS A 251 -8.19 -17.33 34.50
C LYS A 251 -9.03 -18.61 34.36
N ARG A 252 -9.30 -19.05 33.14
CA ARG A 252 -10.05 -20.29 32.86
C ARG A 252 -9.39 -21.53 33.45
N MET A 253 -8.05 -21.62 33.41
CA MET A 253 -7.29 -22.74 33.97
C MET A 253 -7.28 -22.75 35.50
N MET A 254 -7.22 -21.57 36.13
CA MET A 254 -7.15 -21.45 37.59
C MET A 254 -8.52 -21.54 38.26
N GLU A 255 -9.60 -21.24 37.53
CA GLU A 255 -10.97 -21.40 38.01
C GLU A 255 -11.40 -22.87 37.95
N ALA A 256 -11.42 -23.53 39.12
CA ALA A 256 -12.06 -24.82 39.28
C ALA A 256 -13.59 -24.69 39.15
N PRO A 257 -14.31 -25.75 38.71
CA PRO A 257 -15.77 -25.72 38.68
C PRO A 257 -16.35 -25.33 40.04
N GLY A 258 -17.07 -24.20 40.10
CA GLY A 258 -17.72 -23.71 41.32
C GLY A 258 -16.93 -22.72 42.18
N LYS A 259 -15.69 -22.34 41.80
CA LYS A 259 -14.91 -21.33 42.54
C LYS A 259 -14.40 -20.22 41.61
N PRO A 260 -15.21 -19.20 41.30
CA PRO A 260 -14.76 -18.06 40.51
C PRO A 260 -13.69 -17.28 41.26
N LEU A 261 -12.63 -16.90 40.57
CA LEU A 261 -11.54 -16.09 41.13
C LEU A 261 -11.80 -14.61 40.83
N SER A 262 -11.55 -13.74 41.81
CA SER A 262 -11.64 -12.30 41.56
C SER A 262 -10.47 -11.83 40.69
N ASN A 263 -10.59 -10.65 40.07
CA ASN A 263 -9.50 -10.06 39.29
C ASN A 263 -8.25 -9.79 40.16
N ALA A 264 -8.45 -9.50 41.46
CA ALA A 264 -7.37 -9.32 42.42
C ALA A 264 -6.65 -10.64 42.72
N ASP A 265 -7.39 -11.76 42.83
CA ASP A 265 -6.80 -13.08 43.06
C ASP A 265 -5.94 -13.51 41.86
N ILE A 266 -6.42 -13.31 40.63
CA ILE A 266 -5.66 -13.61 39.41
C ILE A 266 -4.38 -12.75 39.33
N ALA A 267 -4.49 -11.47 39.62
CA ALA A 267 -3.34 -10.56 39.64
C ALA A 267 -2.29 -10.97 40.70
N ALA A 268 -2.73 -11.38 41.89
CA ALA A 268 -1.85 -11.90 42.94
C ALA A 268 -1.19 -13.23 42.54
N LEU A 269 -1.91 -14.12 41.84
CA LEU A 269 -1.35 -15.35 41.30
C LEU A 269 -0.26 -15.07 40.26
N TYR A 270 -0.45 -14.08 39.38
CA TYR A 270 0.61 -13.62 38.48
C TYR A 270 1.82 -13.07 39.25
N ALA A 271 1.59 -12.18 40.23
CA ALA A 271 2.66 -11.57 41.02
C ALA A 271 3.49 -12.59 41.80
N SER A 272 2.87 -13.69 42.26
CA SER A 272 3.58 -14.76 42.99
C SER A 272 4.39 -15.71 42.10
N LYS A 273 4.10 -15.78 40.79
CA LYS A 273 4.70 -16.75 39.87
C LYS A 273 5.56 -16.13 38.76
N LEU A 274 5.34 -14.86 38.43
CA LEU A 274 6.13 -14.13 37.43
C LEU A 274 7.28 -13.37 38.10
N ASN A 275 8.39 -13.24 37.38
CA ASN A 275 9.44 -12.30 37.76
C ASN A 275 8.97 -10.87 37.38
N THR A 276 8.48 -10.13 38.36
CA THR A 276 7.76 -8.85 38.17
C THR A 276 8.67 -7.67 37.84
N GLU A 277 9.99 -7.81 37.98
CA GLU A 277 10.98 -6.75 37.71
C GLU A 277 11.09 -6.41 36.20
N ALA A 278 10.72 -7.34 35.32
CA ALA A 278 10.81 -7.19 33.86
C ALA A 278 9.47 -6.85 33.16
N GLU A 279 8.36 -6.71 33.90
CA GLU A 279 7.08 -6.39 33.26
C GLU A 279 6.96 -4.92 32.84
N ASP A 280 6.35 -4.68 31.68
CA ASP A 280 5.93 -3.34 31.28
C ASP A 280 4.90 -2.81 32.28
N LYS A 281 5.31 -1.83 33.08
CA LYS A 281 4.48 -1.19 34.11
C LYS A 281 3.15 -0.66 33.57
N LYS A 282 3.03 -0.41 32.26
CA LYS A 282 1.81 0.13 31.64
C LYS A 282 0.70 -0.91 31.42
N GLN A 283 1.05 -2.20 31.30
CA GLN A 283 0.09 -3.30 31.05
C GLN A 283 0.48 -4.56 31.83
N SER A 284 0.89 -4.38 33.08
CA SER A 284 1.32 -5.47 33.95
C SER A 284 0.17 -6.40 34.30
N ARG A 285 0.40 -7.71 34.17
CA ARG A 285 -0.58 -8.74 34.55
C ARG A 285 -0.81 -8.82 36.06
N THR A 286 0.10 -8.23 36.83
CA THR A 286 -0.03 -8.10 38.29
C THR A 286 -0.99 -7.00 38.72
N SER A 287 -1.52 -6.20 37.78
CA SER A 287 -2.53 -5.19 38.09
C SER A 287 -3.96 -5.74 37.94
N PRO A 288 -4.79 -5.71 39.00
CA PRO A 288 -6.20 -6.09 38.90
C PRO A 288 -6.96 -5.31 37.83
N SER A 289 -6.60 -4.04 37.62
CA SER A 289 -7.20 -3.18 36.59
C SER A 289 -6.89 -3.64 35.16
N THR A 290 -5.69 -4.21 34.93
CA THR A 290 -5.30 -4.76 33.62
C THR A 290 -6.08 -6.04 33.34
N ILE A 291 -6.24 -6.90 34.35
CA ILE A 291 -7.08 -8.11 34.26
C ILE A 291 -8.53 -7.73 33.92
N GLU A 292 -9.10 -6.76 34.64
CA GLU A 292 -10.47 -6.28 34.38
C GLU A 292 -10.62 -5.71 32.95
N ALA A 293 -9.67 -4.87 32.53
CA ALA A 293 -9.68 -4.29 31.18
C ALA A 293 -9.60 -5.37 30.10
N ALA A 294 -8.74 -6.38 30.27
CA ALA A 294 -8.59 -7.49 29.34
C ALA A 294 -9.89 -8.30 29.22
N LEU A 295 -10.52 -8.65 30.34
CA LEU A 295 -11.79 -9.40 30.35
C LEU A 295 -12.94 -8.57 29.73
N ASN A 296 -12.96 -7.25 29.98
CA ASN A 296 -13.93 -6.36 29.34
C ASN A 296 -13.75 -6.30 27.83
N VAL A 297 -12.51 -6.24 27.33
CA VAL A 297 -12.23 -6.28 25.89
C VAL A 297 -12.61 -7.64 25.30
N ALA A 298 -12.31 -8.72 26.01
CA ALA A 298 -12.70 -10.07 25.59
C ALA A 298 -14.22 -10.19 25.38
N ASN A 299 -14.99 -9.74 26.37
CA ASN A 299 -16.45 -9.87 26.37
C ASN A 299 -17.13 -8.92 25.36
N ASN A 300 -16.63 -7.70 25.21
CA ASN A 300 -17.29 -6.67 24.40
C ASN A 300 -16.76 -6.58 22.95
N ILE A 301 -15.53 -7.05 22.69
CA ILE A 301 -14.88 -6.96 21.37
C ILE A 301 -14.57 -8.36 20.84
N LEU A 302 -13.74 -9.14 21.54
CA LEU A 302 -13.17 -10.39 20.98
C LEU A 302 -14.18 -11.53 20.84
N LYS A 303 -15.30 -11.46 21.56
CA LYS A 303 -16.47 -12.32 21.38
C LYS A 303 -17.03 -12.24 19.95
N HIS A 304 -16.89 -11.09 19.28
CA HIS A 304 -17.37 -10.87 17.92
C HIS A 304 -16.28 -11.15 16.89
N ALA A 305 -16.50 -12.16 16.05
CA ALA A 305 -15.52 -12.60 15.05
C ALA A 305 -15.07 -11.45 14.12
N SER A 306 -15.99 -10.62 13.65
CA SER A 306 -15.67 -9.49 12.75
C SER A 306 -14.71 -8.47 13.37
N LEU A 307 -14.86 -8.14 14.66
CA LEU A 307 -13.96 -7.23 15.37
C LEU A 307 -12.62 -7.90 15.66
N ARG A 308 -12.65 -9.15 16.11
CA ARG A 308 -11.45 -9.94 16.39
C ARG A 308 -10.58 -10.09 15.16
N ASP A 309 -11.17 -10.45 14.02
CA ASP A 309 -10.45 -10.66 12.77
C ASP A 309 -9.86 -9.35 12.25
N LEU A 310 -10.58 -8.22 12.39
CA LEU A 310 -10.05 -6.90 12.06
C LEU A 310 -8.80 -6.56 12.89
N ILE A 311 -8.83 -6.76 14.21
CA ILE A 311 -7.66 -6.50 15.06
C ILE A 311 -6.51 -7.43 14.67
N LEU A 312 -6.77 -8.72 14.47
CA LEU A 312 -5.75 -9.69 14.06
C LEU A 312 -5.11 -9.31 12.72
N ARG A 313 -5.88 -8.86 11.73
CA ARG A 313 -5.34 -8.36 10.46
C ARG A 313 -4.43 -7.15 10.67
N CYS A 314 -4.82 -6.22 11.52
CA CYS A 314 -4.03 -5.03 11.84
C CYS A 314 -2.74 -5.39 12.60
N GLU A 315 -2.81 -6.26 13.60
CA GLU A 315 -1.63 -6.72 14.34
C GLU A 315 -0.67 -7.52 13.45
N ARG A 316 -1.17 -8.39 12.55
CA ARG A 316 -0.31 -9.09 11.58
C ARG A 316 0.41 -8.15 10.63
N ARG A 317 -0.24 -7.04 10.24
CA ARG A 317 0.32 -6.07 9.31
C ARG A 317 1.34 -5.14 9.96
N TRP A 318 1.03 -4.59 11.13
CA TRP A 318 1.81 -3.52 11.76
C TRP A 318 2.50 -3.89 13.08
N LEU A 319 2.20 -5.06 13.65
CA LEU A 319 2.73 -5.53 14.93
C LEU A 319 2.55 -4.48 16.04
N GLN A 320 3.64 -3.93 16.57
CA GLN A 320 3.63 -2.93 17.64
C GLN A 320 3.05 -1.58 17.17
N GLU A 321 3.13 -1.30 15.87
CA GLU A 321 2.60 -0.08 15.25
C GLU A 321 1.13 -0.22 14.87
N SER A 322 0.45 -1.30 15.30
CA SER A 322 -1.00 -1.44 15.08
C SER A 322 -1.75 -0.29 15.77
N PRO A 323 -2.72 0.36 15.09
CA PRO A 323 -3.54 1.41 15.72
C PRO A 323 -4.31 0.86 16.93
N PHE A 324 -4.56 -0.45 16.97
CA PHE A 324 -5.29 -1.13 18.04
C PHE A 324 -4.39 -1.72 19.14
N GLN A 325 -3.09 -1.39 19.15
CA GLN A 325 -2.18 -1.81 20.20
C GLN A 325 -2.53 -1.12 21.53
N GLY A 326 -3.01 -1.90 22.49
CA GLY A 326 -3.16 -1.58 23.90
C GLY A 326 -4.51 -1.98 24.50
N ILE A 327 -4.49 -2.69 25.65
CA ILE A 327 -5.71 -3.23 26.29
C ILE A 327 -6.68 -2.11 26.68
N TYR A 328 -6.19 -1.09 27.38
CA TYR A 328 -6.99 0.08 27.77
C TYR A 328 -7.49 0.89 26.57
N LYS A 329 -6.73 0.90 25.46
CA LYS A 329 -7.14 1.55 24.22
C LYS A 329 -8.40 0.87 23.65
N LEU A 330 -8.40 -0.45 23.58
CA LEU A 330 -9.56 -1.23 23.14
C LEU A 330 -10.75 -1.10 24.09
N GLN A 331 -10.51 -1.07 25.41
CA GLN A 331 -11.57 -0.90 26.40
C GLN A 331 -12.27 0.46 26.26
N GLU A 332 -11.49 1.56 26.17
CA GLU A 332 -12.06 2.90 26.01
C GLU A 332 -12.72 3.08 24.64
N LEU A 333 -12.19 2.47 23.58
CA LEU A 333 -12.87 2.43 22.28
C LEU A 333 -14.25 1.78 22.38
N SER A 334 -14.36 0.65 23.10
CA SER A 334 -15.64 -0.02 23.33
C SER A 334 -16.62 0.88 24.07
N LYS A 335 -16.18 1.55 25.13
CA LYS A 335 -17.00 2.50 25.90
C LYS A 335 -17.45 3.69 25.04
N ALA A 336 -16.55 4.30 24.28
CA ALA A 336 -16.86 5.42 23.38
C ALA A 336 -17.88 5.02 22.30
N CYS A 337 -17.84 3.77 21.85
CA CYS A 337 -18.83 3.20 20.93
C CYS A 337 -20.10 2.66 21.62
N LYS A 338 -20.28 2.90 22.93
CA LYS A 338 -21.40 2.39 23.76
C LYS A 338 -21.58 0.87 23.65
N HIS A 339 -20.46 0.14 23.54
CA HIS A 339 -20.41 -1.32 23.35
C HIS A 339 -21.15 -1.84 22.09
N SER A 340 -21.49 -0.95 21.15
CA SER A 340 -22.19 -1.34 19.93
C SER A 340 -21.21 -1.91 18.90
N VAL A 341 -21.45 -3.16 18.49
CA VAL A 341 -20.61 -3.87 17.51
C VAL A 341 -20.54 -3.14 16.18
N SER A 342 -21.68 -2.62 15.68
CA SER A 342 -21.72 -1.90 14.39
C SER A 342 -20.94 -0.59 14.44
N ARG A 343 -21.03 0.15 15.55
CA ARG A 343 -20.26 1.37 15.79
C ARG A 343 -18.76 1.08 15.89
N MET A 344 -18.38 0.07 16.66
CA MET A 344 -16.97 -0.35 16.77
C MET A 344 -16.42 -0.80 15.43
N LEU A 345 -17.16 -1.63 14.69
CA LEU A 345 -16.72 -2.12 13.38
C LEU A 345 -16.51 -0.97 12.39
N TRP A 346 -17.43 0.00 12.36
CA TRP A 346 -17.31 1.20 11.54
C TRP A 346 -16.04 2.00 11.86
N VAL A 347 -15.88 2.38 13.14
CA VAL A 347 -14.75 3.18 13.62
C VAL A 347 -13.43 2.47 13.34
N MET A 348 -13.34 1.18 13.69
CA MET A 348 -12.12 0.40 13.51
C MET A 348 -11.78 0.18 12.03
N SER A 349 -12.78 -0.04 11.18
CA SER A 349 -12.55 -0.21 9.75
C SER A 349 -12.04 1.09 9.13
N LEU A 350 -12.67 2.24 9.42
CA LEU A 350 -12.17 3.52 8.91
C LEU A 350 -10.76 3.86 9.42
N THR A 351 -10.45 3.56 10.69
CA THR A 351 -9.09 3.69 11.22
C THR A 351 -8.11 2.83 10.42
N GLU A 352 -8.42 1.55 10.16
CA GLU A 352 -7.58 0.67 9.35
C GLU A 352 -7.33 1.27 7.95
N LEU A 353 -8.39 1.72 7.27
CA LEU A 353 -8.29 2.24 5.91
C LEU A 353 -7.47 3.54 5.85
N ARG A 354 -7.64 4.46 6.80
CA ARG A 354 -6.89 5.73 6.81
C ARG A 354 -5.43 5.55 7.18
N VAL A 355 -5.11 4.61 8.06
CA VAL A 355 -3.72 4.24 8.35
C VAL A 355 -3.09 3.59 7.12
N LEU A 356 -3.81 2.71 6.41
CA LEU A 356 -3.34 2.14 5.14
C LEU A 356 -3.09 3.18 4.06
N ALA A 357 -3.97 4.17 3.95
CA ALA A 357 -3.85 5.25 2.98
C ALA A 357 -2.78 6.30 3.36
N GLY A 358 -2.16 6.19 4.54
CA GLY A 358 -1.13 7.13 5.01
C GLY A 358 -1.67 8.50 5.47
N HIS A 359 -2.98 8.61 5.69
CA HIS A 359 -3.64 9.85 6.14
C HIS A 359 -3.91 9.88 7.65
N MET A 360 -3.54 8.83 8.37
CA MET A 360 -3.59 8.76 9.82
C MET A 360 -2.38 7.96 10.33
N ALA A 361 -1.71 8.44 11.37
CA ALA A 361 -0.69 7.66 12.06
C ALA A 361 -1.34 6.81 13.16
N SER A 362 -0.79 5.62 13.45
CA SER A 362 -1.25 4.79 14.56
C SER A 362 -1.17 5.51 15.93
N SER A 363 -0.27 6.49 16.04
CA SER A 363 -0.13 7.37 17.20
C SER A 363 -1.29 8.37 17.37
N ASP A 364 -2.12 8.59 16.36
CA ASP A 364 -3.30 9.46 16.46
C ASP A 364 -4.47 8.78 17.16
N PHE A 365 -4.42 7.45 17.28
CA PHE A 365 -5.44 6.64 17.94
C PHE A 365 -4.98 6.25 19.36
N THR A 366 -5.15 7.15 20.33
CA THR A 366 -4.68 6.98 21.72
C THR A 366 -5.81 7.03 22.74
N VAL A 367 -5.59 6.44 23.93
CA VAL A 367 -6.52 6.50 25.08
C VAL A 367 -6.88 7.96 25.43
N ARG A 368 -5.90 8.86 25.40
CA ARG A 368 -6.10 10.28 25.67
C ARG A 368 -7.08 10.92 24.69
N ASN A 369 -7.07 10.50 23.42
CA ASN A 369 -7.98 11.01 22.40
C ASN A 369 -9.40 10.47 22.58
N PHE A 370 -9.61 9.35 23.26
CA PHE A 370 -10.94 8.82 23.56
C PHE A 370 -11.60 9.49 24.77
N ASN A 371 -10.79 9.96 25.71
CA ASN A 371 -11.28 10.58 26.94
C ASN A 371 -11.57 12.09 26.78
N GLN A 372 -11.15 12.70 25.66
CA GLN A 372 -11.46 14.09 25.34
C GLN A 372 -12.83 14.18 24.68
N ARG A 373 -13.80 14.84 25.32
CA ARG A 373 -15.13 15.06 24.72
C ARG A 373 -15.07 16.07 23.56
N GLY A 374 -15.81 15.78 22.48
CA GLY A 374 -16.14 16.76 21.44
C GLY A 374 -15.26 16.68 20.19
N SER A 375 -15.15 17.81 19.47
CA SER A 375 -14.63 17.88 18.09
C SER A 375 -13.17 17.45 17.87
N LYS A 376 -12.43 17.10 18.92
CA LYS A 376 -11.04 16.61 18.84
C LYS A 376 -10.95 15.08 18.75
N GLN A 377 -11.99 14.34 19.14
CA GLN A 377 -11.97 12.88 19.17
C GLN A 377 -12.26 12.26 17.79
N TRP A 378 -11.36 11.39 17.32
CA TRP A 378 -11.53 10.64 16.07
C TRP A 378 -12.76 9.72 16.09
N VAL A 379 -13.06 9.12 17.24
CA VAL A 379 -14.23 8.24 17.39
C VAL A 379 -15.52 9.03 17.16
N ASP A 380 -15.69 10.20 17.78
CA ASP A 380 -16.87 11.04 17.59
C ASP A 380 -17.01 11.51 16.15
N LEU A 381 -15.90 11.88 15.49
CA LEU A 381 -15.87 12.21 14.07
C LEU A 381 -16.39 11.04 13.22
N PHE A 382 -15.84 9.84 13.37
CA PHE A 382 -16.24 8.68 12.59
C PHE A 382 -17.67 8.24 12.91
N LEU A 383 -18.14 8.40 14.14
CA LEU A 383 -19.53 8.15 14.51
C LEU A 383 -20.48 9.19 13.90
N LYS A 384 -20.08 10.45 13.79
CA LYS A 384 -20.85 11.47 13.07
C LYS A 384 -20.90 11.18 11.57
N GLN A 385 -19.79 10.73 10.98
CA GLN A 385 -19.76 10.24 9.60
C GLN A 385 -20.68 9.03 9.39
N LEU A 386 -20.79 8.12 10.37
CA LEU A 386 -21.77 7.03 10.31
C LEU A 386 -23.22 7.55 10.32
N GLU A 387 -23.52 8.56 11.13
CA GLU A 387 -24.84 9.21 11.14
C GLU A 387 -25.14 9.88 9.80
N MET A 388 -24.17 10.60 9.22
CA MET A 388 -24.27 11.21 7.89
C MET A 388 -24.52 10.17 6.81
N LYS A 389 -23.75 9.07 6.80
CA LYS A 389 -23.95 7.94 5.89
C LYS A 389 -25.36 7.39 5.98
N ASN A 390 -25.83 7.11 7.20
CA ASN A 390 -27.13 6.50 7.40
C ASN A 390 -28.26 7.41 6.90
N TRP A 391 -28.18 8.72 7.15
CA TRP A 391 -29.15 9.67 6.62
C TRP A 391 -29.10 9.78 5.09
N LEU A 392 -27.91 9.84 4.51
CA LEU A 392 -27.73 9.88 3.05
C LEU A 392 -28.32 8.66 2.38
N LEU A 393 -28.01 7.45 2.85
CA LEU A 393 -28.45 6.19 2.22
C LEU A 393 -29.92 5.81 2.48
N THR A 394 -30.58 6.50 3.41
CA THR A 394 -32.00 6.31 3.72
C THR A 394 -32.81 7.53 3.29
N THR A 395 -33.11 8.45 4.21
CA THR A 395 -33.98 9.60 4.00
C THR A 395 -33.62 10.43 2.77
N CYS A 396 -32.34 10.74 2.56
CA CYS A 396 -31.93 11.56 1.42
C CYS A 396 -32.09 10.81 0.09
N LEU A 397 -31.47 9.63 -0.04
CA LEU A 397 -31.50 8.82 -1.26
C LEU A 397 -32.92 8.38 -1.64
N ASP A 398 -33.75 8.04 -0.66
CA ASP A 398 -35.15 7.66 -0.91
C ASP A 398 -35.97 8.83 -1.43
N GLY A 399 -35.72 10.04 -0.94
CA GLY A 399 -36.35 11.26 -1.40
C GLY A 399 -35.92 11.73 -2.80
N LYS A 400 -34.77 11.26 -3.33
CA LYS A 400 -34.32 11.60 -4.69
C LYS A 400 -35.03 10.75 -5.75
N ASN A 401 -35.34 11.33 -6.91
CA ASN A 401 -35.98 10.64 -8.03
C ASN A 401 -34.98 9.82 -8.87
N LEU A 402 -34.20 8.96 -8.21
CA LEU A 402 -33.26 8.06 -8.87
C LEU A 402 -33.88 6.67 -9.13
N PRO A 403 -33.47 5.97 -10.21
CA PRO A 403 -33.87 4.59 -10.46
C PRO A 403 -33.59 3.66 -9.28
N ALA A 404 -34.48 2.70 -9.03
CA ALA A 404 -34.38 1.78 -7.89
C ALA A 404 -33.09 0.94 -7.91
N GLU A 405 -32.65 0.49 -9.09
CA GLU A 405 -31.41 -0.27 -9.28
C GLU A 405 -30.18 0.52 -8.82
N ILE A 406 -30.14 1.82 -9.14
CA ILE A 406 -29.07 2.72 -8.73
C ILE A 406 -29.09 2.89 -7.21
N LYS A 407 -30.27 3.13 -6.61
CA LYS A 407 -30.40 3.27 -5.15
C LYS A 407 -29.91 2.01 -4.42
N LEU A 408 -30.23 0.82 -4.93
CA LEU A 408 -29.76 -0.45 -4.38
C LEU A 408 -28.24 -0.59 -4.49
N LYS A 409 -27.66 -0.26 -5.65
CA LYS A 409 -26.22 -0.36 -5.85
C LYS A 409 -25.43 0.64 -5.00
N VAL A 410 -25.91 1.87 -4.84
CA VAL A 410 -25.31 2.87 -3.92
C VAL A 410 -25.29 2.34 -2.48
N ARG A 411 -26.38 1.70 -2.02
CA ARG A 411 -26.43 1.08 -0.69
C ARG A 411 -25.49 -0.10 -0.54
N GLU A 412 -25.33 -0.89 -1.60
CA GLU A 412 -24.40 -2.02 -1.62
C GLU A 412 -22.95 -1.54 -1.46
N ILE A 413 -22.52 -0.56 -2.26
CA ILE A 413 -21.18 0.02 -2.25
C ILE A 413 -20.87 0.62 -0.87
N PHE A 414 -21.76 1.47 -0.36
CA PHE A 414 -21.55 2.18 0.91
C PHE A 414 -22.09 1.44 2.15
N LYS A 415 -22.31 0.12 2.04
CA LYS A 415 -22.74 -0.70 3.17
C LYS A 415 -21.73 -0.66 4.32
N SER A 416 -20.44 -0.82 4.00
CA SER A 416 -19.34 -0.83 4.96
C SER A 416 -18.06 -0.27 4.33
N PRO A 417 -17.04 0.12 5.12
CA PRO A 417 -15.75 0.56 4.57
C PRO A 417 -15.06 -0.51 3.73
N THR A 418 -15.24 -1.79 4.07
CA THR A 418 -14.78 -2.92 3.25
C THR A 418 -15.43 -2.94 1.87
N SER A 419 -16.78 -2.86 1.82
CA SER A 419 -17.52 -2.85 0.55
C SER A 419 -17.11 -1.66 -0.33
N TYR A 420 -16.92 -0.50 0.29
CA TYR A 420 -16.46 0.71 -0.41
C TYR A 420 -15.08 0.49 -1.09
N VAL A 421 -14.14 -0.15 -0.41
CA VAL A 421 -12.82 -0.43 -0.98
C VAL A 421 -12.87 -1.52 -2.05
N GLU A 422 -13.68 -2.55 -1.85
CA GLU A 422 -13.83 -3.67 -2.78
C GLU A 422 -14.60 -3.29 -4.06
N GLN A 423 -15.54 -2.33 -3.97
CA GLN A 423 -16.45 -2.00 -5.07
C GLN A 423 -16.25 -0.63 -5.70
N LEU A 424 -15.52 0.31 -5.06
CA LEU A 424 -15.39 1.69 -5.56
C LEU A 424 -13.96 2.24 -5.53
N ARG A 425 -13.27 2.21 -4.38
CA ARG A 425 -11.92 2.78 -4.22
C ARG A 425 -10.94 1.77 -3.62
N PRO A 426 -10.31 0.90 -4.43
CA PRO A 426 -9.31 -0.03 -3.92
C PRO A 426 -8.11 0.74 -3.35
N ILE A 427 -7.63 0.35 -2.17
CA ILE A 427 -6.45 0.96 -1.54
C ILE A 427 -5.15 0.43 -2.17
N SER A 428 -5.17 -0.79 -2.70
CA SER A 428 -4.05 -1.37 -3.42
C SER A 428 -4.18 -1.07 -4.91
N GLU A 429 -3.16 -0.46 -5.51
CA GLU A 429 -3.09 -0.21 -6.96
C GLU A 429 -3.19 -1.50 -7.81
N ALA A 430 -2.99 -2.68 -7.20
CA ALA A 430 -3.08 -3.98 -7.87
C ALA A 430 -4.50 -4.57 -7.91
N ALA A 431 -5.47 -4.00 -7.19
CA ALA A 431 -6.84 -4.51 -7.18
C ALA A 431 -7.66 -3.87 -8.31
N ASN A 432 -8.00 -4.67 -9.33
CA ASN A 432 -8.90 -4.25 -10.40
C ASN A 432 -10.34 -4.26 -9.87
N VAL A 433 -10.87 -3.08 -9.57
CA VAL A 433 -12.28 -2.90 -9.23
C VAL A 433 -13.05 -2.53 -10.50
N ASP A 434 -14.14 -3.26 -10.79
CA ASP A 434 -15.01 -2.95 -11.92
C ASP A 434 -15.81 -1.66 -11.63
N LEU A 435 -15.48 -0.58 -12.34
CA LEU A 435 -16.20 0.70 -12.31
C LEU A 435 -17.01 0.93 -13.58
N SER A 436 -17.11 -0.06 -14.48
CA SER A 436 -17.81 0.09 -15.77
C SER A 436 -19.27 0.47 -15.59
N TRP A 437 -19.91 0.04 -14.50
CA TRP A 437 -21.28 0.39 -14.16
C TRP A 437 -21.51 1.90 -14.02
N GLN A 438 -20.49 2.70 -13.65
CA GLN A 438 -20.60 4.16 -13.53
C GLN A 438 -20.84 4.84 -14.87
N ALA A 439 -20.32 4.28 -15.95
CA ALA A 439 -20.34 4.94 -17.25
C ALA A 439 -21.74 4.92 -17.91
N ALA A 440 -22.70 4.16 -17.37
CA ALA A 440 -24.09 4.18 -17.79
C ALA A 440 -25.01 4.95 -16.81
N TRP A 441 -24.47 5.49 -15.73
CA TRP A 441 -25.26 6.16 -14.69
C TRP A 441 -25.47 7.64 -15.00
N PRO A 442 -26.63 8.21 -14.60
CA PRO A 442 -26.89 9.64 -14.68
C PRO A 442 -25.90 10.44 -13.81
N SER A 443 -25.61 11.68 -14.23
CA SER A 443 -24.71 12.58 -13.51
C SER A 443 -25.17 12.83 -12.08
N SER A 444 -26.48 12.89 -11.85
CA SER A 444 -27.07 12.99 -10.51
C SER A 444 -26.64 11.85 -9.58
N ALA A 445 -26.59 10.61 -10.08
CA ALA A 445 -26.17 9.46 -9.31
C ALA A 445 -24.66 9.45 -9.04
N LEU A 446 -23.86 9.90 -10.00
CA LEU A 446 -22.40 10.03 -9.84
C LEU A 446 -22.04 11.09 -8.80
N SER A 447 -22.68 12.26 -8.85
CA SER A 447 -22.52 13.31 -7.83
C SER A 447 -23.03 12.85 -6.46
N PHE A 448 -24.06 11.99 -6.41
CA PHE A 448 -24.53 11.45 -5.13
C PHE A 448 -23.52 10.47 -4.51
N ILE A 449 -22.86 9.63 -5.32
CA ILE A 449 -21.75 8.79 -4.84
C ILE A 449 -20.64 9.66 -4.27
N GLU A 450 -20.25 10.72 -4.97
CA GLU A 450 -19.22 11.66 -4.52
C GLU A 450 -19.60 12.31 -3.18
N LEU A 451 -20.86 12.74 -3.02
CA LEU A 451 -21.36 13.28 -1.75
C LEU A 451 -21.21 12.28 -0.61
N VAL A 452 -21.58 11.01 -0.81
CA VAL A 452 -21.44 9.97 0.23
C VAL A 452 -19.97 9.69 0.54
N GLU A 453 -19.12 9.66 -0.48
CA GLU A 453 -17.67 9.48 -0.36
C GLU A 453 -17.07 10.61 0.49
N GLN A 454 -17.28 11.88 0.10
CA GLN A 454 -16.79 13.06 0.82
C GLN A 454 -17.31 13.13 2.26
N ALA A 455 -18.61 12.88 2.46
CA ALA A 455 -19.24 13.02 3.77
C ALA A 455 -18.82 11.94 4.78
N SER A 456 -18.60 10.69 4.32
CA SER A 456 -18.55 9.54 5.22
C SER A 456 -17.38 8.57 5.00
N PHE A 457 -16.75 8.57 3.83
CA PHE A 457 -15.68 7.64 3.47
C PHE A 457 -14.39 8.34 3.00
N ASN A 458 -14.31 9.67 3.13
CA ASN A 458 -13.14 10.45 2.73
C ASN A 458 -11.90 9.94 3.47
N LEU A 459 -11.00 9.29 2.72
CA LEU A 459 -9.77 8.72 3.27
C LEU A 459 -8.69 9.81 3.48
N GLN A 460 -8.75 10.90 2.73
CA GLN A 460 -7.79 12.01 2.79
C GLN A 460 -8.05 12.97 3.95
N GLY A 461 -9.29 13.00 4.45
CA GLY A 461 -9.68 13.81 5.61
C GLY A 461 -9.78 15.31 5.35
N GLY A 462 -9.79 15.75 4.08
CA GLY A 462 -9.88 17.17 3.71
C GLY A 462 -11.07 17.90 4.38
N ASP A 463 -12.21 17.22 4.47
CA ASP A 463 -13.46 17.80 4.97
C ASP A 463 -13.75 17.46 6.44
N ASP A 464 -12.83 16.79 7.13
CA ASP A 464 -13.01 16.40 8.54
C ASP A 464 -13.23 17.62 9.44
N HIS A 465 -12.59 18.75 9.10
CA HIS A 465 -12.72 20.00 9.85
C HIS A 465 -14.16 20.53 9.87
N MET A 466 -14.95 20.29 8.82
CA MET A 466 -16.36 20.69 8.72
C MET A 466 -17.25 19.80 9.57
N VAL A 467 -17.01 18.49 9.57
CA VAL A 467 -17.72 17.56 10.46
C VAL A 467 -17.39 17.87 11.92
N ARG A 468 -16.13 18.22 12.22
CA ARG A 468 -15.70 18.67 13.55
C ARG A 468 -16.35 19.98 13.97
N LEU A 469 -16.55 20.91 13.05
CA LEU A 469 -17.31 22.14 13.30
C LEU A 469 -18.77 21.83 13.64
N GLY A 470 -19.40 20.91 12.89
CA GLY A 470 -20.76 20.45 13.16
C GLY A 470 -20.90 19.79 14.53
N LEU A 471 -19.94 18.95 14.90
CA LEU A 471 -19.84 18.36 16.24
C LEU A 471 -19.71 19.43 17.34
N LYS A 472 -18.86 20.45 17.12
CA LYS A 472 -18.70 21.56 18.07
C LYS A 472 -20.00 22.35 18.27
N ASN A 473 -20.78 22.50 17.20
CA ASN A 473 -22.05 23.22 17.20
C ASN A 473 -23.26 22.31 17.52
N ALA A 474 -23.01 21.06 17.93
CA ALA A 474 -24.03 20.06 18.25
C ALA A 474 -25.06 19.80 17.12
N LYS A 475 -24.66 19.98 15.87
CA LYS A 475 -25.53 19.80 14.71
C LYS A 475 -25.88 18.34 14.44
N ALA A 476 -27.09 18.12 13.97
CA ALA A 476 -27.51 16.83 13.43
C ALA A 476 -26.81 16.57 12.09
N ALA A 477 -26.69 15.29 11.72
CA ALA A 477 -25.97 14.90 10.52
C ALA A 477 -26.53 15.51 9.22
N HIS A 478 -27.86 15.62 9.11
CA HIS A 478 -28.53 16.23 7.96
C HIS A 478 -28.27 17.74 7.87
N GLU A 479 -28.24 18.45 9.00
CA GLU A 479 -27.92 19.88 9.05
C GLU A 479 -26.49 20.15 8.57
N ILE A 480 -25.53 19.30 8.96
CA ILE A 480 -24.14 19.43 8.48
C ILE A 480 -24.09 19.32 6.96
N ILE A 481 -24.79 18.34 6.39
CA ILE A 481 -24.81 18.12 4.93
C ILE A 481 -25.52 19.27 4.21
N GLN A 482 -26.60 19.81 4.77
CA GLN A 482 -27.40 20.86 4.13
C GLN A 482 -26.80 22.26 4.29
N GLU A 483 -25.99 22.50 5.31
CA GLU A 483 -25.52 23.86 5.64
C GLU A 483 -24.04 24.09 5.36
N TYR A 484 -23.18 23.06 5.43
CA TYR A 484 -21.72 23.25 5.36
C TYR A 484 -21.15 22.85 3.99
N SER A 485 -20.27 23.69 3.46
CA SER A 485 -19.44 23.39 2.29
C SER A 485 -18.34 22.38 2.66
N PRO A 486 -17.97 21.42 1.79
CA PRO A 486 -18.46 21.24 0.41
C PRO A 486 -19.73 20.38 0.28
N PHE A 487 -20.23 19.80 1.38
CA PHE A 487 -21.36 18.86 1.33
C PHE A 487 -22.63 19.50 0.76
N LYS A 488 -22.93 20.74 1.17
CA LYS A 488 -24.07 21.51 0.69
C LYS A 488 -24.01 21.73 -0.82
N GLU A 489 -22.84 22.13 -1.33
CA GLU A 489 -22.64 22.43 -2.75
C GLU A 489 -22.79 21.17 -3.59
N THR A 490 -22.24 20.05 -3.12
CA THR A 490 -22.37 18.75 -3.80
C THR A 490 -23.82 18.25 -3.78
N LEU A 491 -24.56 18.45 -2.68
CA LEU A 491 -25.99 18.12 -2.61
C LEU A 491 -26.82 18.99 -3.56
N GLN A 492 -26.51 20.27 -3.69
CA GLN A 492 -27.16 21.17 -4.65
C GLN A 492 -26.87 20.73 -6.10
N ALA A 493 -25.62 20.35 -6.41
CA ALA A 493 -25.26 19.82 -7.72
C ALA A 493 -26.03 18.53 -8.06
N VAL A 494 -26.29 17.64 -7.09
CA VAL A 494 -27.16 16.48 -7.29
C VAL A 494 -28.56 16.91 -7.72
N ASP A 495 -29.13 17.91 -7.05
CA ASP A 495 -30.48 18.41 -7.34
C ASP A 495 -30.55 19.09 -8.71
N GLU A 496 -29.55 19.91 -9.06
CA GLU A 496 -29.42 20.53 -10.38
C GLU A 496 -29.31 19.49 -11.50
N HIS A 497 -28.50 18.44 -11.29
CA HIS A 497 -28.40 17.33 -12.24
C HIS A 497 -29.73 16.60 -12.40
N LEU A 498 -30.45 16.31 -11.31
CA LEU A 498 -31.78 15.68 -11.38
C LEU A 498 -32.79 16.52 -12.15
N GLU A 499 -32.83 17.83 -11.91
CA GLU A 499 -33.72 18.74 -12.63
C GLU A 499 -33.40 18.77 -14.13
N SER A 500 -32.11 18.84 -14.49
CA SER A 500 -31.67 18.82 -15.89
C SER A 500 -32.02 17.51 -16.60
N GLU A 501 -31.85 16.37 -15.93
CA GLU A 501 -32.16 15.04 -16.44
C GLU A 501 -33.67 14.84 -16.62
N MET A 502 -34.48 15.30 -15.66
CA MET A 502 -35.93 15.28 -15.79
C MET A 502 -36.43 16.18 -16.92
N LYS A 503 -35.85 17.37 -17.09
CA LYS A 503 -36.18 18.28 -18.18
C LYS A 503 -35.87 17.63 -19.54
N ALA A 504 -34.69 17.07 -19.70
CA ALA A 504 -34.29 16.37 -20.93
C ALA A 504 -35.20 15.15 -21.22
N ALA A 505 -35.64 14.42 -20.18
CA ALA A 505 -36.57 13.30 -20.34
C ALA A 505 -37.96 13.76 -20.80
N ARG A 506 -38.47 14.88 -20.24
CA ARG A 506 -39.74 15.49 -20.67
C ARG A 506 -39.68 15.98 -22.11
N GLU A 507 -38.59 16.64 -22.51
CA GLU A 507 -38.39 17.13 -23.88
C GLU A 507 -38.33 15.98 -24.90
N LYS A 508 -37.68 14.85 -24.54
CA LYS A 508 -37.69 13.64 -25.38
C LYS A 508 -39.09 13.03 -25.50
N LEU A 509 -39.87 13.03 -24.42
CA LEU A 509 -41.23 12.50 -24.43
C LEU A 509 -42.15 13.39 -25.28
N SER A 510 -42.05 14.72 -25.16
CA SER A 510 -42.82 15.65 -25.99
C SER A 510 -42.43 15.57 -27.47
N ALA A 511 -41.14 15.39 -27.79
CA ALA A 511 -40.69 15.19 -29.16
C ALA A 511 -41.18 13.87 -29.77
N ALA A 512 -41.33 12.81 -28.96
CA ALA A 512 -41.88 11.53 -29.42
C ALA A 512 -43.39 11.58 -29.67
N VAL A 513 -44.14 12.44 -28.94
CA VAL A 513 -45.58 12.63 -29.15
C VAL A 513 -45.87 13.46 -30.42
N VAL A 514 -45.04 14.45 -30.76
CA VAL A 514 -45.23 15.27 -31.96
C VAL A 514 -45.00 14.49 -33.26
N VAL A 515 -44.22 13.41 -33.25
CA VAL A 515 -43.99 12.56 -34.43
C VAL A 515 -45.15 11.56 -34.68
N ALA A 516 -46.05 11.38 -33.71
CA ALA A 516 -47.19 10.48 -33.84
C ALA A 516 -48.45 11.13 -34.46
N ASP A 517 -48.50 12.46 -34.55
CA ASP A 517 -49.68 13.20 -35.05
C ASP A 517 -49.62 13.55 -36.56
N ASP A 518 -48.52 13.24 -37.27
CA ASP A 518 -48.34 13.61 -38.70
C ASP A 518 -48.71 12.49 -39.70
N ASP A 519 -49.24 11.35 -39.25
CA ASP A 519 -49.70 10.24 -40.11
C ASP A 519 -51.13 9.80 -39.75
N ALA A 520 -52.12 10.67 -39.98
CA ALA A 520 -53.53 10.26 -40.03
C ALA A 520 -54.36 11.05 -41.06
N ASP A 521 -54.59 10.42 -42.21
CA ASP A 521 -55.63 10.74 -43.20
C ASP A 521 -57.04 10.61 -42.57
N PRO A 522 -58.03 11.46 -42.91
CA PRO A 522 -59.29 11.53 -42.18
C PRO A 522 -60.36 10.64 -42.83
N GLY A 523 -60.90 9.68 -42.09
CA GLY A 523 -62.00 8.87 -42.58
C GLY A 523 -62.75 8.10 -41.50
N SER A 524 -64.06 8.41 -41.39
CA SER A 524 -65.12 7.61 -40.76
C SER A 524 -65.25 7.70 -39.22
N GLY A 525 -66.31 8.41 -38.81
CA GLY A 525 -66.78 8.47 -37.42
C GLY A 525 -67.66 7.30 -36.99
N GLY A 526 -68.02 7.31 -35.71
CA GLY A 526 -69.02 6.41 -35.13
C GLY A 526 -68.85 6.23 -33.63
N GLN A 527 -69.88 6.64 -32.87
CA GLN A 527 -70.00 6.64 -31.41
C GLN A 527 -69.92 5.25 -30.75
N GLY A 528 -69.61 5.21 -29.46
CA GLY A 528 -70.04 4.11 -28.57
C GLY A 528 -69.15 3.88 -27.35
N ALA A 529 -69.66 4.20 -26.16
CA ALA A 529 -69.02 3.94 -24.89
C ALA A 529 -69.18 2.49 -24.40
N ALA A 530 -68.29 2.12 -23.46
CA ALA A 530 -68.41 1.10 -22.40
C ALA A 530 -67.68 -0.26 -22.54
N SER A 531 -66.70 -0.41 -21.63
CA SER A 531 -66.27 -1.59 -20.86
C SER A 531 -65.93 -2.92 -21.56
N SER A 532 -64.69 -3.38 -21.37
CA SER A 532 -64.40 -4.51 -20.48
C SER A 532 -62.89 -4.80 -20.43
N ALA A 533 -62.45 -5.24 -19.26
CA ALA A 533 -61.09 -5.61 -18.93
C ALA A 533 -60.66 -6.92 -19.62
N MET A 534 -59.41 -7.00 -20.07
CA MET A 534 -58.49 -8.13 -19.81
C MET A 534 -57.11 -7.93 -20.45
N GLY A 535 -56.07 -8.09 -19.64
CA GLY A 535 -54.90 -8.90 -19.98
C GLY A 535 -53.72 -8.24 -20.72
N ALA A 536 -52.81 -7.62 -19.97
CA ALA A 536 -51.40 -7.52 -20.38
C ALA A 536 -50.52 -8.10 -19.25
N PRO A 537 -49.66 -9.10 -19.52
CA PRO A 537 -48.90 -9.77 -18.48
C PRO A 537 -47.67 -8.94 -18.07
N THR A 538 -47.68 -8.50 -16.82
CA THR A 538 -46.50 -8.04 -16.08
C THR A 538 -45.52 -9.20 -15.92
N LYS A 539 -44.38 -9.16 -16.63
CA LYS A 539 -43.22 -9.99 -16.30
C LYS A 539 -42.46 -9.34 -15.14
N THR A 540 -42.89 -9.67 -13.94
CA THR A 540 -42.11 -9.52 -12.70
C THR A 540 -40.98 -10.55 -12.74
N MET A 541 -39.73 -10.14 -12.97
CA MET A 541 -38.59 -11.01 -12.62
C MET A 541 -38.38 -10.94 -11.10
N SER A 542 -38.86 -11.97 -10.42
CA SER A 542 -38.48 -12.28 -9.05
C SER A 542 -37.02 -12.74 -9.04
N VAL A 543 -36.12 -11.95 -8.48
CA VAL A 543 -34.77 -12.42 -8.12
C VAL A 543 -34.88 -13.12 -6.77
N GLN A 544 -35.03 -14.44 -6.80
CA GLN A 544 -34.92 -15.31 -5.63
C GLN A 544 -33.42 -15.49 -5.34
N LEU A 545 -32.95 -14.83 -4.28
CA LEU A 545 -31.59 -14.94 -3.78
C LEU A 545 -31.44 -16.29 -3.04
N HIS A 546 -30.92 -17.32 -3.69
CA HIS A 546 -30.56 -18.56 -3.01
C HIS A 546 -29.18 -18.41 -2.34
N LEU A 547 -29.24 -18.15 -1.04
CA LEU A 547 -28.16 -18.41 -0.08
C LEU A 547 -27.97 -19.94 0.01
N PHE A 548 -26.79 -20.49 -0.27
CA PHE A 548 -26.42 -21.82 0.26
C PHE A 548 -24.95 -21.89 0.70
N PHE A 549 -24.81 -22.29 1.97
CA PHE A 549 -23.61 -22.62 2.71
C PHE A 549 -23.18 -24.07 2.43
N PHE A 550 -21.90 -24.37 2.69
CA PHE A 550 -21.31 -25.63 3.21
C PHE A 550 -22.08 -26.95 2.95
N ILE A 551 -21.46 -27.86 2.19
CA ILE A 551 -21.82 -29.29 2.15
C ILE A 551 -20.78 -30.08 2.98
N PRO A 552 -21.17 -30.76 4.08
CA PRO A 552 -20.31 -31.68 4.84
C PRO A 552 -20.20 -33.09 4.21
N ASP A 553 -19.11 -33.79 4.52
CA ASP A 553 -18.59 -35.05 3.95
C ASP A 553 -19.45 -36.35 4.08
N TRP A 554 -20.79 -36.30 4.06
CA TRP A 554 -21.62 -37.51 4.24
C TRP A 554 -22.74 -37.75 3.21
N ILE A 555 -22.69 -37.15 2.02
CA ILE A 555 -23.67 -37.41 0.95
C ILE A 555 -23.16 -38.52 -0.01
N PRO A 556 -23.98 -39.53 -0.38
CA PRO A 556 -23.61 -40.64 -1.28
C PRO A 556 -23.23 -40.19 -2.70
N GLY A 557 -22.34 -40.97 -3.36
CA GLY A 557 -21.66 -40.64 -4.62
C GLY A 557 -22.52 -40.44 -5.88
N ASP A 558 -23.82 -40.74 -5.85
CA ASP A 558 -24.70 -40.60 -7.02
C ASP A 558 -25.13 -39.13 -7.27
N VAL A 559 -24.88 -38.22 -6.31
CA VAL A 559 -25.13 -36.77 -6.44
C VAL A 559 -23.95 -36.04 -7.12
N VAL A 560 -22.80 -36.70 -7.28
CA VAL A 560 -21.59 -36.09 -7.86
C VAL A 560 -21.67 -36.01 -9.39
N GLN A 561 -22.35 -36.97 -10.05
CA GLN A 561 -22.46 -37.02 -11.51
C GLN A 561 -23.40 -35.94 -12.09
N GLU A 562 -24.52 -35.63 -11.42
CA GLU A 562 -25.37 -34.49 -11.80
C GLU A 562 -24.67 -33.14 -11.59
N SER A 563 -23.71 -33.04 -10.66
CA SER A 563 -22.94 -31.81 -10.42
C SER A 563 -21.90 -31.51 -11.50
N GLU A 564 -21.31 -32.54 -12.15
CA GLU A 564 -20.36 -32.37 -13.25
C GLU A 564 -21.04 -31.96 -14.56
N GLU A 565 -22.21 -32.53 -14.88
CA GLU A 565 -23.02 -32.10 -16.03
C GLU A 565 -23.62 -30.69 -15.82
N MET A 566 -23.98 -30.35 -14.57
CA MET A 566 -24.44 -29.00 -14.23
C MET A 566 -23.30 -27.97 -14.22
N MET A 567 -22.06 -28.35 -13.87
CA MET A 567 -20.88 -27.49 -14.00
C MET A 567 -20.45 -27.26 -15.45
N GLN A 568 -20.51 -28.28 -16.32
CA GLN A 568 -20.18 -28.12 -17.74
C GLN A 568 -21.23 -27.28 -18.49
N SER A 569 -22.52 -27.40 -18.12
CA SER A 569 -23.54 -26.49 -18.65
C SER A 569 -23.37 -25.06 -18.10
N ALA A 570 -22.96 -24.89 -16.85
CA ALA A 570 -22.71 -23.58 -16.24
C ALA A 570 -21.49 -22.84 -16.83
N GLU A 571 -20.38 -23.53 -17.18
CA GLU A 571 -19.23 -22.91 -17.86
C GLU A 571 -19.58 -22.45 -19.29
N SER A 572 -20.40 -23.22 -20.00
CA SER A 572 -20.91 -22.83 -21.32
C SER A 572 -21.88 -21.63 -21.24
N ASP A 573 -22.67 -21.55 -20.16
CA ASP A 573 -23.61 -20.47 -19.92
C ASP A 573 -22.89 -19.19 -19.41
N GLU A 574 -21.78 -19.35 -18.68
CA GLU A 574 -20.93 -18.25 -18.23
C GLU A 574 -20.16 -17.62 -19.40
N THR A 575 -19.58 -18.41 -20.29
CA THR A 575 -18.90 -17.90 -21.49
C THR A 575 -19.87 -17.19 -22.44
N VAL A 576 -21.10 -17.70 -22.59
CA VAL A 576 -22.17 -17.02 -23.35
C VAL A 576 -22.60 -15.72 -22.66
N ARG A 577 -22.76 -15.71 -21.33
CA ARG A 577 -23.06 -14.47 -20.57
C ARG A 577 -21.94 -13.45 -20.65
N GLN A 578 -20.68 -13.88 -20.59
CA GLN A 578 -19.50 -13.03 -20.75
C GLN A 578 -19.45 -12.46 -22.18
N GLN A 579 -19.70 -13.27 -23.21
CA GLN A 579 -19.79 -12.78 -24.59
C GLN A 579 -20.95 -11.81 -24.78
N GLN A 580 -22.14 -12.09 -24.23
CA GLN A 580 -23.28 -11.17 -24.27
C GLN A 580 -23.01 -9.89 -23.48
N HIS A 581 -22.26 -9.96 -22.37
CA HIS A 581 -21.83 -8.81 -21.60
C HIS A 581 -20.81 -7.97 -22.36
N VAL A 582 -19.79 -8.58 -22.95
CA VAL A 582 -18.83 -7.91 -23.84
C VAL A 582 -19.56 -7.28 -25.02
N GLN A 583 -20.50 -7.99 -25.67
CA GLN A 583 -21.30 -7.42 -26.76
C GLN A 583 -22.17 -6.25 -26.30
N ARG A 584 -22.73 -6.28 -25.08
CA ARG A 584 -23.46 -5.14 -24.50
C ARG A 584 -22.53 -3.96 -24.22
N LEU A 585 -21.36 -4.19 -23.63
CA LEU A 585 -20.34 -3.18 -23.40
C LEU A 585 -19.83 -2.57 -24.71
N MET A 586 -19.54 -3.41 -25.71
CA MET A 586 -19.16 -2.93 -27.03
C MET A 586 -20.29 -2.09 -27.64
N LYS A 587 -21.57 -2.51 -27.55
CA LYS A 587 -22.68 -1.69 -28.05
C LYS A 587 -22.82 -0.34 -27.34
N SER A 588 -22.43 -0.24 -26.07
CA SER A 588 -22.51 1.00 -25.29
C SER A 588 -21.34 1.96 -25.53
N TYR A 589 -20.13 1.45 -25.78
CA TYR A 589 -18.90 2.26 -25.83
C TYR A 589 -18.16 2.21 -27.18
N ILE A 590 -18.51 1.27 -28.05
CA ILE A 590 -17.85 1.03 -29.32
C ILE A 590 -18.89 1.06 -30.43
N VAL A 591 -18.78 2.10 -31.26
CA VAL A 591 -19.56 2.21 -32.48
C VAL A 591 -18.71 1.69 -33.64
N LEU A 592 -19.20 0.65 -34.31
CA LEU A 592 -18.61 0.15 -35.54
C LEU A 592 -19.46 0.64 -36.72
N GLU A 593 -18.87 1.50 -37.54
CA GLU A 593 -19.50 2.02 -38.75
C GLU A 593 -18.74 1.56 -40.00
N VAL A 594 -19.48 0.97 -40.93
CA VAL A 594 -18.94 0.45 -42.19
C VAL A 594 -19.03 1.56 -43.25
N GLU A 595 -17.89 1.85 -43.88
CA GLU A 595 -17.75 2.88 -44.93
C GLU A 595 -18.21 2.40 -46.31
N GLU A 596 -18.25 1.09 -46.55
CA GLU A 596 -18.41 0.49 -47.87
C GLU A 596 -19.67 1.00 -48.59
N GLY A 597 -19.46 1.56 -49.80
CA GLY A 597 -20.54 2.02 -50.68
C GLY A 597 -21.20 3.34 -50.31
N LYS A 598 -20.96 3.90 -49.11
CA LYS A 598 -21.58 5.16 -48.66
C LYS A 598 -20.96 6.39 -49.32
N THR A 599 -21.71 7.44 -49.63
CA THR A 599 -21.12 8.75 -49.99
C THR A 599 -20.54 9.48 -48.75
N VAL A 600 -19.81 10.60 -48.94
CA VAL A 600 -19.31 11.41 -47.80
C VAL A 600 -20.46 11.82 -46.88
N THR A 601 -21.57 12.28 -47.47
CA THR A 601 -22.76 12.75 -46.76
C THR A 601 -23.50 11.62 -46.07
N GLU A 602 -23.66 10.46 -46.72
CA GLU A 602 -24.28 9.28 -46.12
C GLU A 602 -23.47 8.75 -44.93
N LEU A 603 -22.14 8.71 -45.07
CA LEU A 603 -21.26 8.28 -43.98
C LEU A 603 -21.29 9.29 -42.83
N ALA A 604 -21.28 10.59 -43.11
CA ALA A 604 -21.43 11.63 -42.09
C ALA A 604 -22.77 11.53 -41.35
N ALA A 605 -23.87 11.33 -42.08
CA ALA A 605 -25.20 11.14 -41.49
C ALA A 605 -25.29 9.85 -40.65
N SER A 606 -24.58 8.79 -41.04
CA SER A 606 -24.46 7.56 -40.24
C SER A 606 -23.71 7.83 -38.94
N LEU A 607 -22.55 8.50 -39.03
CA LEU A 607 -21.71 8.85 -37.89
C LEU A 607 -22.44 9.78 -36.91
N ALA A 608 -23.16 10.79 -37.41
CA ALA A 608 -23.89 11.76 -36.62
C ALA A 608 -25.05 11.16 -35.79
N LYS A 609 -25.46 9.91 -36.05
CA LYS A 609 -26.45 9.21 -35.21
C LYS A 609 -25.88 8.82 -33.84
N HIS A 610 -24.56 8.73 -33.72
CA HIS A 610 -23.90 8.17 -32.56
C HIS A 610 -23.53 9.23 -31.53
N ALA A 611 -23.88 8.99 -30.27
CA ALA A 611 -23.59 9.91 -29.17
C ALA A 611 -22.09 10.18 -29.01
N ALA A 612 -21.23 9.18 -29.24
CA ALA A 612 -19.78 9.31 -29.17
C ALA A 612 -19.23 10.38 -30.15
N VAL A 613 -19.88 10.56 -31.30
CA VAL A 613 -19.49 11.56 -32.31
C VAL A 613 -19.95 12.96 -31.90
N LYS A 614 -20.93 13.09 -31.00
CA LYS A 614 -21.47 14.37 -30.52
C LYS A 614 -20.81 14.88 -29.24
N VAL A 615 -19.88 14.13 -28.66
CA VAL A 615 -19.16 14.56 -27.44
C VAL A 615 -18.34 15.80 -27.77
N GLU A 616 -18.59 16.90 -27.07
CA GLU A 616 -17.82 18.14 -27.16
C GLU A 616 -16.68 18.14 -26.13
N GLY A 617 -15.54 18.74 -26.49
CA GLY A 617 -14.42 18.92 -25.58
C GLY A 617 -14.67 20.06 -24.59
N GLY A 618 -14.27 19.89 -23.33
CA GLY A 618 -14.39 20.94 -22.32
C GLY A 618 -13.36 22.05 -22.51
N ALA A 619 -13.79 23.21 -23.00
CA ALA A 619 -12.96 24.41 -23.16
C ALA A 619 -12.30 24.89 -21.85
N ASP A 620 -12.95 24.65 -20.71
CA ASP A 620 -12.53 25.07 -19.37
C ASP A 620 -11.59 24.09 -18.65
N GLY A 621 -11.26 22.96 -19.29
CA GLY A 621 -10.42 21.90 -18.71
C GLY A 621 -11.11 21.02 -17.66
N ARG A 622 -12.41 21.22 -17.36
CA ARG A 622 -13.17 20.39 -16.40
C ARG A 622 -13.82 19.18 -17.07
N GLY A 623 -14.22 19.31 -18.34
CA GLY A 623 -14.88 18.25 -19.13
C GLY A 623 -13.95 17.26 -19.85
N GLY A 624 -12.63 17.48 -19.84
CA GLY A 624 -11.66 16.68 -20.61
C GLY A 624 -11.65 17.02 -22.11
N ASN A 625 -10.57 16.63 -22.80
CA ASN A 625 -10.41 16.85 -24.25
C ASN A 625 -10.89 15.64 -25.05
N VAL A 626 -11.40 15.88 -26.26
CA VAL A 626 -11.75 14.81 -27.21
C VAL A 626 -10.56 14.51 -28.13
N LEU A 627 -10.15 13.24 -28.18
CA LEU A 627 -9.07 12.77 -29.04
C LEU A 627 -9.62 12.06 -30.26
N ILE A 628 -9.31 12.58 -31.46
CA ILE A 628 -9.65 11.96 -32.73
C ILE A 628 -8.38 11.37 -33.33
N ALA A 629 -8.22 10.05 -33.22
CA ALA A 629 -6.99 9.37 -33.60
C ALA A 629 -7.14 8.60 -34.92
N PHE A 630 -6.13 8.70 -35.77
CA PHE A 630 -6.00 7.91 -37.00
C PHE A 630 -4.61 7.27 -37.08
N ASP A 631 -4.55 5.94 -37.06
CA ASP A 631 -3.31 5.20 -37.27
C ASP A 631 -3.19 4.75 -38.72
N VAL A 632 -2.29 5.40 -39.45
CA VAL A 632 -2.02 5.08 -40.86
C VAL A 632 -1.40 3.68 -41.00
N ASN A 633 -0.76 3.16 -39.95
CA ASN A 633 -0.06 1.87 -40.00
C ASN A 633 -1.00 0.67 -39.97
N THR A 634 -2.14 0.80 -39.29
CA THR A 634 -3.16 -0.26 -39.20
C THR A 634 -4.15 -0.19 -40.35
N TYR A 635 -4.19 0.94 -41.06
CA TYR A 635 -5.11 1.14 -42.17
C TYR A 635 -4.50 0.68 -43.52
N GLY A 636 -5.29 -0.10 -44.27
CA GLY A 636 -4.93 -0.68 -45.57
C GLY A 636 -4.24 -2.06 -45.50
N GLU A 637 -4.67 -3.00 -46.34
CA GLU A 637 -4.04 -4.32 -46.53
C GLU A 637 -3.25 -4.35 -47.84
N ALA A 638 -2.06 -4.98 -47.83
CA ALA A 638 -1.30 -5.17 -49.05
C ALA A 638 -1.95 -6.29 -49.88
N LEU A 639 -2.42 -5.97 -51.07
CA LEU A 639 -3.01 -6.93 -52.01
C LEU A 639 -2.05 -8.08 -52.37
N THR A 640 -0.74 -7.88 -52.25
CA THR A 640 0.28 -8.93 -52.46
C THR A 640 1.38 -8.79 -51.42
N ALA A 641 1.64 -9.87 -50.66
CA ALA A 641 2.75 -9.97 -49.71
C ALA A 641 2.78 -8.86 -48.64
N PRO A 642 1.82 -8.82 -47.69
CA PRO A 642 1.77 -7.84 -46.59
C PRO A 642 3.01 -7.86 -45.67
N HIS A 643 3.77 -8.95 -45.71
CA HIS A 643 5.05 -9.12 -45.02
C HIS A 643 6.23 -8.41 -45.71
N VAL A 644 6.10 -8.00 -46.99
CA VAL A 644 7.19 -7.38 -47.79
C VAL A 644 6.81 -6.00 -48.33
N ARG A 645 5.53 -5.77 -48.64
CA ARG A 645 5.05 -4.54 -49.28
C ARG A 645 4.19 -3.71 -48.33
N ARG A 646 4.44 -2.40 -48.29
CA ARG A 646 3.52 -1.43 -47.67
C ARG A 646 2.42 -1.12 -48.67
N ALA A 647 1.16 -1.38 -48.32
CA ALA A 647 0.02 -1.07 -49.17
C ALA A 647 -0.07 0.45 -49.42
N PRO A 648 -0.28 0.91 -50.67
CA PRO A 648 -0.58 2.32 -50.91
C PRO A 648 -1.96 2.63 -50.35
N LEU A 649 -2.06 3.72 -49.58
CA LEU A 649 -3.32 4.18 -49.02
C LEU A 649 -3.99 5.16 -49.99
N PRO A 650 -5.17 4.86 -50.56
CA PRO A 650 -5.81 5.75 -51.52
C PRO A 650 -6.19 7.09 -50.88
N MET A 651 -5.68 8.19 -51.44
CA MET A 651 -5.91 9.54 -50.91
C MET A 651 -7.38 9.95 -50.87
N ALA A 652 -8.16 9.54 -51.88
CA ALA A 652 -9.59 9.84 -51.95
C ALA A 652 -10.37 9.22 -50.78
N MET A 653 -9.96 8.03 -50.32
CA MET A 653 -10.59 7.35 -49.18
C MET A 653 -10.27 8.05 -47.85
N LEU A 654 -9.03 8.49 -47.67
CA LEU A 654 -8.64 9.30 -46.51
C LEU A 654 -9.41 10.62 -46.44
N GLN A 655 -9.50 11.33 -47.56
CA GLN A 655 -10.24 12.59 -47.64
C GLN A 655 -11.73 12.37 -47.32
N LYS A 656 -12.32 11.30 -47.87
CA LYS A 656 -13.70 10.91 -47.57
C LYS A 656 -13.92 10.66 -46.09
N LEU A 657 -13.09 9.82 -45.45
CA LEU A 657 -13.23 9.51 -44.02
C LEU A 657 -13.10 10.76 -43.15
N PHE A 658 -12.08 11.59 -43.42
CA PHE A 658 -11.84 12.81 -42.66
C PHE A 658 -13.01 13.79 -42.81
N GLN A 659 -13.45 14.07 -44.04
CA GLN A 659 -14.58 14.96 -44.30
C GLN A 659 -15.88 14.44 -43.68
N SER A 660 -16.13 13.14 -43.71
CA SER A 660 -17.31 12.56 -43.07
C SER A 660 -17.31 12.73 -41.56
N VAL A 661 -16.15 12.59 -40.89
CA VAL A 661 -16.03 12.84 -39.44
C VAL A 661 -16.23 14.30 -39.11
N GLU A 662 -15.58 15.21 -39.84
CA GLU A 662 -15.74 16.66 -39.66
C GLU A 662 -17.20 17.08 -39.85
N ILE A 663 -17.86 16.58 -40.90
CA ILE A 663 -19.26 16.91 -41.16
C ILE A 663 -20.18 16.36 -40.08
N ALA A 664 -19.90 15.15 -39.58
CA ALA A 664 -20.70 14.55 -38.53
C ALA A 664 -20.57 15.28 -37.18
N ARG A 665 -19.42 15.90 -36.91
CA ARG A 665 -19.13 16.62 -35.66
C ARG A 665 -19.51 18.10 -35.72
N HIS A 666 -19.19 18.77 -36.82
CA HIS A 666 -19.25 20.23 -36.95
C HIS A 666 -20.21 20.73 -38.03
N GLY A 667 -20.94 19.82 -38.69
CA GLY A 667 -21.85 20.17 -39.77
C GLY A 667 -21.10 20.62 -41.03
N THR A 668 -21.41 21.79 -41.57
CA THR A 668 -20.76 22.27 -42.81
C THR A 668 -19.42 22.97 -42.58
N ASN A 669 -19.07 23.28 -41.33
CA ASN A 669 -17.80 23.91 -40.97
C ASN A 669 -16.69 22.85 -40.97
N THR A 670 -15.85 22.86 -42.01
CA THR A 670 -14.77 21.87 -42.18
C THR A 670 -13.40 22.54 -42.22
N GLY A 671 -12.42 21.91 -41.56
CA GLY A 671 -11.00 22.28 -41.66
C GLY A 671 -10.48 23.27 -40.61
N GLU A 672 -11.17 23.42 -39.49
CA GLU A 672 -10.68 24.08 -38.27
C GLU A 672 -10.89 23.16 -37.07
N VAL A 673 -9.87 23.01 -36.22
CA VAL A 673 -9.97 22.22 -35.00
C VAL A 673 -10.69 23.04 -33.93
N SER A 674 -11.79 22.50 -33.41
CA SER A 674 -12.57 23.12 -32.35
C SER A 674 -11.82 23.12 -31.01
N GLU A 675 -12.17 24.07 -30.14
CA GLU A 675 -11.63 24.12 -28.78
C GLU A 675 -11.99 22.84 -28.00
N GLY A 676 -11.05 22.30 -27.24
CA GLY A 676 -11.23 21.03 -26.52
C GLY A 676 -10.99 19.77 -27.38
N GLU A 677 -10.75 19.90 -28.69
CA GLU A 677 -10.44 18.77 -29.57
C GLU A 677 -8.96 18.66 -29.92
N VAL A 678 -8.50 17.43 -30.11
CA VAL A 678 -7.15 17.10 -30.54
C VAL A 678 -7.20 16.02 -31.62
N TYR A 679 -6.71 16.34 -32.82
CA TYR A 679 -6.55 15.37 -33.91
C TYR A 679 -5.15 14.78 -33.85
N ALA A 680 -5.05 13.45 -33.83
CA ALA A 680 -3.79 12.72 -33.72
C ALA A 680 -3.61 11.74 -34.88
N VAL A 681 -2.58 11.93 -35.69
CA VAL A 681 -2.27 11.04 -36.82
C VAL A 681 -0.91 10.39 -36.60
N LEU A 682 -0.91 9.07 -36.44
CA LEU A 682 0.31 8.28 -36.39
C LEU A 682 0.74 7.89 -37.80
N ASN A 683 1.78 8.53 -38.32
CA ASN A 683 2.35 8.23 -39.63
C ASN A 683 3.66 7.44 -39.52
N GLY A 684 3.63 6.15 -39.90
CA GLY A 684 4.85 5.35 -40.09
C GLY A 684 5.52 5.49 -41.47
N GLY A 685 5.17 6.54 -42.22
CA GLY A 685 5.67 6.85 -43.55
C GLY A 685 4.97 6.06 -44.66
N ARG A 686 3.63 5.94 -44.58
CA ARG A 686 2.78 5.32 -45.62
C ARG A 686 2.07 6.34 -46.51
N ILE A 687 2.00 7.59 -46.07
CA ILE A 687 1.43 8.72 -46.81
C ILE A 687 2.40 9.90 -46.78
N ASP A 688 2.27 10.79 -47.76
CA ASP A 688 2.85 12.12 -47.65
C ASP A 688 2.14 12.88 -46.50
N ASN A 689 2.93 13.42 -45.57
CA ASN A 689 2.48 14.20 -44.42
C ASN A 689 1.62 15.42 -44.81
N SER A 690 1.63 15.80 -46.09
CA SER A 690 0.90 16.96 -46.59
C SER A 690 -0.61 16.78 -46.65
N CYS A 691 -1.18 15.57 -46.63
CA CYS A 691 -2.63 15.41 -46.82
C CYS A 691 -3.46 15.96 -45.65
N PHE A 692 -3.28 15.42 -44.45
CA PHE A 692 -4.01 15.89 -43.26
C PHE A 692 -3.65 17.35 -42.96
N SER A 693 -2.39 17.73 -43.18
CA SER A 693 -1.95 19.12 -43.06
C SER A 693 -2.70 20.06 -44.02
N LYS A 694 -2.95 19.64 -45.28
CA LYS A 694 -3.74 20.42 -46.25
C LYS A 694 -5.22 20.49 -45.86
N LEU A 695 -5.78 19.42 -45.31
CA LEU A 695 -7.18 19.37 -44.84
C LEU A 695 -7.40 20.31 -43.65
N LEU A 696 -6.47 20.32 -42.70
CA LEU A 696 -6.49 21.17 -41.50
C LEU A 696 -5.81 22.54 -41.71
N GLY A 697 -5.35 22.84 -42.92
CA GLY A 697 -4.76 24.12 -43.29
C GLY A 697 -3.41 24.48 -42.63
N THR A 698 -2.78 23.57 -41.87
CA THR A 698 -1.54 23.80 -41.12
C THR A 698 -0.73 22.52 -40.94
N GLY A 699 0.61 22.63 -40.89
CA GLY A 699 1.53 21.50 -40.70
C GLY A 699 2.45 21.22 -41.91
N PRO A 700 3.16 20.08 -41.92
CA PRO A 700 4.14 19.75 -42.95
C PRO A 700 3.54 19.77 -44.37
N GLY A 701 4.21 20.45 -45.31
CA GLY A 701 3.78 20.50 -46.72
C GLY A 701 2.70 21.55 -47.05
N VAL A 702 2.27 22.36 -46.08
CA VAL A 702 1.42 23.55 -46.31
C VAL A 702 2.32 24.78 -46.40
N GLY A 703 2.30 25.48 -47.54
CA GLY A 703 3.11 26.69 -47.74
C GLY A 703 2.63 27.88 -46.91
N LYS A 704 3.54 28.78 -46.51
CA LYS A 704 3.20 29.99 -45.70
C LYS A 704 2.12 30.91 -46.32
N LYS A 705 1.94 30.88 -47.65
CA LYS A 705 0.90 31.62 -48.38
C LYS A 705 -0.46 30.91 -48.45
N ALA A 706 -0.50 29.60 -48.17
CA ALA A 706 -1.68 28.74 -48.23
C ALA A 706 -2.18 28.29 -46.84
N ALA A 707 -1.46 28.63 -45.78
CA ALA A 707 -1.95 28.46 -44.41
C ALA A 707 -3.19 29.35 -44.23
N LYS A 708 -4.37 28.75 -44.10
CA LYS A 708 -5.57 29.50 -43.75
C LYS A 708 -5.29 30.19 -42.39
N LYS A 709 -5.78 31.42 -42.19
CA LYS A 709 -5.79 32.10 -40.87
C LYS A 709 -6.78 31.35 -39.96
N VAL A 710 -6.38 30.18 -39.48
CA VAL A 710 -7.20 29.27 -38.67
C VAL A 710 -6.49 29.14 -37.34
N ASP A 711 -7.25 29.15 -36.23
CA ASP A 711 -6.72 28.97 -34.88
C ASP A 711 -6.40 27.49 -34.63
N THR A 712 -5.61 26.88 -35.51
CA THR A 712 -5.14 25.49 -35.40
C THR A 712 -3.62 25.48 -35.44
N LYS A 713 -3.02 24.81 -34.45
CA LYS A 713 -1.57 24.54 -34.38
C LYS A 713 -1.31 23.08 -34.70
N CYS A 714 -0.17 22.81 -35.33
CA CYS A 714 0.34 21.46 -35.56
C CYS A 714 1.62 21.23 -34.75
N ARG A 715 1.66 20.15 -33.98
CA ARG A 715 2.84 19.67 -33.24
C ARG A 715 3.24 18.30 -33.76
N SER A 716 4.54 18.11 -33.97
CA SER A 716 5.11 16.82 -34.38
C SER A 716 5.82 16.17 -33.20
N ILE A 717 5.53 14.91 -32.94
CA ILE A 717 6.15 14.10 -31.89
C ILE A 717 6.81 12.88 -32.54
N MET A 718 8.06 12.60 -32.17
CA MET A 718 8.78 11.41 -32.61
C MET A 718 8.43 10.23 -31.71
N VAL A 719 7.79 9.21 -32.26
CA VAL A 719 7.50 7.95 -31.57
C VAL A 719 8.63 6.97 -31.86
N THR A 720 9.31 6.51 -30.82
CA THR A 720 10.43 5.56 -30.91
C THR A 720 9.99 4.16 -30.52
N LEU A 721 10.54 3.15 -31.19
CA LEU A 721 10.22 1.74 -31.01
C LEU A 721 11.50 0.99 -30.65
N THR A 722 11.38 -0.10 -29.89
CA THR A 722 12.53 -0.96 -29.60
C THR A 722 12.94 -1.73 -30.86
N GLU A 723 14.23 -1.73 -31.18
CA GLU A 723 14.75 -2.42 -32.37
C GLU A 723 14.41 -3.92 -32.36
N ALA A 724 14.45 -4.54 -31.18
CA ALA A 724 14.10 -5.94 -30.98
C ALA A 724 12.65 -6.25 -31.42
N SER A 725 11.68 -5.42 -31.02
CA SER A 725 10.28 -5.64 -31.38
C SER A 725 10.01 -5.40 -32.87
N VAL A 726 10.68 -4.41 -33.48
CA VAL A 726 10.58 -4.16 -34.92
C VAL A 726 11.19 -5.30 -35.73
N LYS A 727 12.30 -5.89 -35.27
CA LYS A 727 12.92 -7.07 -35.90
C LYS A 727 12.01 -8.30 -35.84
N GLN A 728 11.34 -8.55 -34.71
CA GLN A 728 10.43 -9.68 -34.54
C GLN A 728 9.21 -9.62 -35.47
N ARG A 729 8.78 -8.42 -35.89
CA ARG A 729 7.68 -8.24 -36.85
C ARG A 729 8.11 -8.32 -38.33
N LYS A 730 9.41 -8.34 -38.64
CA LYS A 730 9.90 -8.46 -40.03
C LYS A 730 10.06 -9.94 -40.41
N VAL A 731 9.11 -10.48 -41.18
CA VAL A 731 9.25 -11.80 -41.80
C VAL A 731 10.01 -11.65 -43.12
N ARG A 732 11.26 -12.16 -43.17
CA ARG A 732 12.10 -12.38 -44.36
C ARG A 732 11.98 -11.33 -45.48
N VAL A 733 12.78 -10.27 -45.42
CA VAL A 733 13.16 -9.54 -46.65
C VAL A 733 14.50 -10.12 -47.11
N ALA A 734 14.44 -10.91 -48.18
CA ALA A 734 15.50 -11.42 -49.06
C ALA A 734 16.91 -11.60 -48.46
N GLN A 735 17.42 -12.84 -48.54
CA GLN A 735 18.82 -13.21 -48.33
C GLN A 735 19.78 -12.09 -48.81
N ASN A 736 20.66 -11.65 -47.91
CA ASN A 736 21.82 -10.78 -48.17
C ASN A 736 21.63 -9.28 -48.43
N ARG A 737 20.55 -8.62 -47.99
CA ARG A 737 20.53 -7.14 -47.92
C ARG A 737 20.25 -6.62 -46.51
N VAL A 738 21.18 -5.82 -45.97
CA VAL A 738 21.02 -5.10 -44.68
C VAL A 738 19.95 -4.01 -44.87
N ALA A 739 18.68 -4.37 -44.74
CA ALA A 739 17.58 -3.41 -44.80
C ALA A 739 17.57 -2.59 -43.50
N LYS A 740 17.75 -1.26 -43.61
CA LYS A 740 17.66 -0.33 -42.46
C LYS A 740 16.38 -0.60 -41.65
N VAL A 741 16.53 -0.77 -40.33
CA VAL A 741 15.40 -0.93 -39.39
C VAL A 741 14.98 0.47 -38.97
N ARG A 742 13.77 0.89 -39.36
CA ARG A 742 13.22 2.18 -38.96
C ARG A 742 12.50 2.00 -37.63
N CYS A 743 13.15 2.46 -36.55
CA CYS A 743 12.63 2.42 -35.18
C CYS A 743 11.93 3.72 -34.75
N SER A 744 11.61 4.60 -35.70
CA SER A 744 10.93 5.87 -35.44
C SER A 744 9.74 6.07 -36.37
N GLN A 745 8.71 6.69 -35.82
CA GLN A 745 7.47 7.11 -36.48
C GLN A 745 7.15 8.56 -36.08
N GLN A 746 6.28 9.21 -36.84
CA GLN A 746 5.87 10.58 -36.56
C GLN A 746 4.40 10.59 -36.13
N LEU A 747 4.13 11.13 -34.95
CA LEU A 747 2.79 11.45 -34.48
C LEU A 747 2.55 12.94 -34.70
N LEU A 748 1.58 13.28 -35.55
CA LEU A 748 1.18 14.66 -35.80
C LEU A 748 -0.06 14.96 -34.98
N LEU A 749 -0.02 16.05 -34.20
CA LEU A 749 -1.12 16.54 -33.38
C LEU A 749 -1.60 17.89 -33.90
N TRP A 750 -2.90 18.03 -34.15
CA TRP A 750 -3.54 19.31 -34.43
C TRP A 750 -4.51 19.67 -33.32
N TYR A 751 -4.45 20.92 -32.86
CA TYR A 751 -5.25 21.40 -31.74
C TYR A 751 -5.44 22.92 -31.83
N ASN A 752 -6.50 23.41 -31.19
CA ASN A 752 -6.73 24.83 -31.01
C ASN A 752 -5.80 25.41 -29.91
N PRO A 753 -5.16 26.58 -30.09
CA PRO A 753 -4.35 27.21 -29.05
C PRO A 753 -5.05 27.43 -27.70
N SER A 754 -6.38 27.61 -27.71
CA SER A 754 -7.19 27.76 -26.50
C SER A 754 -7.46 26.43 -25.79
N THR A 755 -7.27 25.29 -26.46
CA THR A 755 -7.42 23.96 -25.86
C THR A 755 -6.43 23.77 -24.72
N HIS A 756 -6.95 23.62 -23.50
CA HIS A 756 -6.13 23.35 -22.32
C HIS A 756 -5.49 21.95 -22.40
N MET A 757 -4.16 21.90 -22.56
CA MET A 757 -3.38 20.67 -22.52
C MET A 757 -2.49 20.65 -21.27
N PRO A 758 -2.91 19.98 -20.18
CA PRO A 758 -2.12 19.97 -18.96
C PRO A 758 -0.80 19.23 -19.18
N VAL A 759 0.28 19.82 -18.66
CA VAL A 759 1.59 19.16 -18.59
C VAL A 759 1.52 18.09 -17.50
N LYS A 760 1.51 16.82 -17.92
CA LYS A 760 1.47 15.66 -17.03
C LYS A 760 2.66 14.76 -17.29
N THR A 761 3.19 14.13 -16.25
CA THR A 761 4.22 13.10 -16.35
C THR A 761 3.67 11.84 -17.02
N HIS A 762 4.47 11.20 -17.88
CA HIS A 762 4.06 9.96 -18.53
C HIS A 762 4.12 8.78 -17.57
N LYS A 763 3.02 8.03 -17.45
CA LYS A 763 2.93 6.81 -16.64
C LYS A 763 4.01 5.76 -16.97
N HIS A 764 4.36 5.65 -18.24
CA HIS A 764 5.26 4.61 -18.76
C HIS A 764 6.68 5.11 -19.07
N PHE A 765 6.94 6.41 -18.95
CA PHE A 765 8.23 7.02 -19.26
C PHE A 765 8.59 8.01 -18.16
N ALA A 766 9.39 7.53 -17.18
CA ALA A 766 9.91 8.37 -16.11
C ALA A 766 10.65 9.58 -16.70
N ASP A 767 10.51 10.73 -16.06
CA ASP A 767 11.14 12.00 -16.46
C ASP A 767 10.69 12.59 -17.81
N SER A 768 9.66 12.03 -18.45
CA SER A 768 9.02 12.60 -19.65
C SER A 768 7.63 13.15 -19.32
N THR A 769 7.22 14.20 -20.04
CA THR A 769 5.90 14.82 -19.89
C THR A 769 5.14 14.85 -21.21
N SER A 770 3.83 15.12 -21.16
CA SER A 770 3.01 15.37 -22.36
C SER A 770 3.53 16.53 -23.24
N ALA A 771 4.46 17.35 -22.73
CA ALA A 771 5.15 18.40 -23.47
C ALA A 771 6.41 17.92 -24.25
N SER A 772 6.85 16.67 -24.09
CA SER A 772 8.01 16.10 -24.80
C SER A 772 7.78 15.94 -26.31
N ASP A 773 8.76 16.26 -27.13
CA ASP A 773 8.75 16.05 -28.58
C ASP A 773 9.15 14.61 -28.99
N VAL A 774 9.49 13.77 -28.02
CA VAL A 774 9.82 12.34 -28.20
C VAL A 774 9.01 11.49 -27.22
N LEU A 775 8.46 10.37 -27.73
CA LEU A 775 7.77 9.34 -26.95
C LEU A 775 8.40 7.97 -27.23
N GLY A 776 8.57 7.15 -26.20
CA GLY A 776 9.14 5.80 -26.33
C GLY A 776 10.48 5.62 -25.58
N PRO A 777 11.15 4.47 -25.78
CA PRO A 777 10.87 3.45 -26.80
C PRO A 777 9.71 2.50 -26.43
N PHE A 778 8.79 2.27 -27.36
CA PHE A 778 7.71 1.28 -27.21
C PHE A 778 8.13 -0.09 -27.72
N ALA A 779 7.75 -1.16 -27.01
CA ALA A 779 7.87 -2.52 -27.50
C ALA A 779 6.57 -2.93 -28.21
N LEU A 780 6.67 -3.24 -29.51
CA LEU A 780 5.54 -3.76 -30.28
C LEU A 780 5.25 -5.22 -29.92
N GLU A 781 3.97 -5.61 -29.87
CA GLU A 781 3.57 -7.01 -29.66
C GLU A 781 4.14 -7.94 -30.75
N ALA A 782 4.53 -9.16 -30.38
CA ALA A 782 5.06 -10.11 -31.35
C ALA A 782 4.01 -10.52 -32.39
N TRP A 783 4.42 -10.75 -33.65
CA TRP A 783 3.52 -11.05 -34.76
C TRP A 783 2.60 -12.25 -34.48
N ASN A 784 3.11 -13.28 -33.81
CA ASN A 784 2.38 -14.49 -33.44
C ASN A 784 1.34 -14.30 -32.33
N LYS A 785 1.29 -13.12 -31.69
CA LYS A 785 0.30 -12.77 -30.66
C LYS A 785 -0.82 -11.89 -31.20
N LEU A 786 -0.69 -11.38 -32.43
CA LEU A 786 -1.73 -10.57 -33.05
C LEU A 786 -2.89 -11.48 -33.50
N PRO A 787 -4.15 -11.02 -33.42
CA PRO A 787 -5.29 -11.75 -33.95
C PRO A 787 -5.07 -12.07 -35.43
N SER A 788 -5.10 -13.35 -35.79
CA SER A 788 -4.99 -13.80 -37.17
C SER A 788 -6.35 -14.33 -37.63
N LEU A 789 -6.86 -13.78 -38.72
CA LEU A 789 -7.98 -14.38 -39.43
C LEU A 789 -7.46 -15.41 -40.43
N THR A 790 -8.11 -16.56 -40.52
CA THR A 790 -7.89 -17.53 -41.59
C THR A 790 -8.21 -16.90 -42.96
N VAL A 791 -7.67 -17.46 -44.04
CA VAL A 791 -7.97 -16.99 -45.40
C VAL A 791 -9.47 -17.05 -45.70
N GLU A 792 -10.17 -18.05 -45.13
CA GLU A 792 -11.60 -18.24 -45.27
C GLU A 792 -12.39 -17.15 -44.54
N GLU A 793 -12.04 -16.85 -43.28
CA GLU A 793 -12.64 -15.75 -42.51
C GLU A 793 -12.37 -14.39 -43.17
N LYS A 794 -11.15 -14.16 -43.68
CA LYS A 794 -10.82 -12.95 -44.45
C LYS A 794 -11.73 -12.83 -45.69
N LYS A 795 -11.91 -13.90 -46.45
CA LYS A 795 -12.82 -13.91 -47.62
C LYS A 795 -14.28 -13.69 -47.23
N ALA A 796 -14.72 -14.23 -46.09
CA ALA A 796 -16.08 -14.06 -45.59
C ALA A 796 -16.34 -12.62 -45.12
N TRP A 797 -15.40 -12.01 -44.40
CA TRP A 797 -15.53 -10.64 -43.89
C TRP A 797 -15.39 -9.56 -44.98
N TRP A 798 -14.48 -9.75 -45.95
CA TRP A 798 -14.10 -8.70 -46.91
C TRP A 798 -14.83 -8.80 -48.26
N GLY A 799 -15.68 -9.82 -48.44
CA GLY A 799 -16.52 -10.02 -49.61
C GLY A 799 -15.77 -10.41 -50.90
N LYS A 800 -16.53 -10.69 -51.97
CA LYS A 800 -16.04 -11.21 -53.27
C LYS A 800 -15.06 -10.28 -54.04
N ARG A 801 -14.90 -9.01 -53.64
CA ARG A 801 -14.14 -8.00 -54.42
C ARG A 801 -12.75 -7.69 -53.89
N ARG A 802 -12.34 -8.23 -52.74
CA ARG A 802 -10.96 -8.09 -52.24
C ARG A 802 -10.28 -9.45 -52.25
N VAL A 803 -9.50 -9.70 -53.31
CA VAL A 803 -8.68 -10.91 -53.41
C VAL A 803 -7.57 -10.81 -52.37
N ALA A 804 -7.69 -11.54 -51.26
CA ALA A 804 -6.61 -11.73 -50.32
C ALA A 804 -5.50 -12.55 -51.00
N VAL A 805 -4.37 -11.94 -51.31
CA VAL A 805 -3.18 -12.67 -51.78
C VAL A 805 -2.08 -12.60 -50.71
N GLY A 806 -2.12 -13.61 -49.82
CA GLY A 806 -0.95 -14.10 -49.08
C GLY A 806 -0.91 -13.81 -47.57
N GLY A 807 -1.03 -14.88 -46.78
CA GLY A 807 -0.67 -14.97 -45.36
C GLY A 807 -1.80 -14.58 -44.41
#